data_AF-R6RAW9-F1
#
_entry.id   AF-R6RAW9-F1
#
_cell.length_a   1.000
_cell.length_b   1.000
_cell.length_c   1.000
_cell.angle_alpha   90.00
_cell.angle_beta   90.00
_cell.angle_gamma   90.00
#
_symmetry.space_group_name_H-M   'P 1'
#
loop_
_entity.id
_entity.type
_entity.pdbx_description
1 polymer ?
#
loop_
_entity_poly.entity_id
_entity_poly.type
_entity_poly.pdbx_seq_one_letter_code
_entity_poly.pdbx_strand_id
1 'polypeptide(L)'
;MPASNVTISVTTDLNDFTISKDSEIIGDVVLESGDDTSDVFSAVPGTRLKFKASESVDFTFTEIYMDGVVLEKGDDDFYHFEMPHHPVKLTTNKSHRFYSITSNANELTISKSVMYVDNETKTPITSAYKGQRVYLEFSYDVVLVKYEISVKDATNASLEVKQVEGQNIFYFDMISSDITIEVKEDDYSKYYGYYVTNKTWKTWGVSSYTTELVSKKGNKISGPEFVFNSNGKGTRGTIGFTWNADYDSAYGKLTLSNIDRASVSVTKEVYYTEHLMISKMYDYASAKWEDAYVGTWDDETTVNVFVFNSRSRLIWASDENGNIIEQFLIHDEEVFETVYLYKDEELTDECLSGDITKDSTFYVYVDDDLTFGVEKGTIVRSYKINRTESSQYTIITKNESGEEITTAKNGQKVYIYGTLASDISSDITIDSPVVLNDSSSVYVKKETGDNVWSFTMPTNEVTISLNLNDPNKFKGYEAVGKYIGVNIWGSGDKTLKNGDYGTKKFEITSAGKFNNNGAMENISFLDNSSYGKMIANKEWSFGDGVIASPSSSNKGDSYLAFKVDDDFDLSSHTVTAQVHYIGYSYYGNSTFAVEFIVDGTFKAGVFMTNNTYYCGVTFTYENTTRVGSTGTYHVVYQGQTIFDVTGSTVTAHE
;
A
#
# COMPACT_ATOMS: atom_id res chain seq x y z
N MET A 1 -49.97 -43.52 29.92
CA MET A 1 -49.88 -44.58 28.90
C MET A 1 -51.22 -44.68 28.19
N PRO A 2 -51.36 -44.36 26.89
CA PRO A 2 -52.55 -44.77 26.16
C PRO A 2 -52.41 -46.26 25.82
N ALA A 3 -53.34 -47.08 26.30
CA ALA A 3 -53.48 -48.44 25.85
C ALA A 3 -53.75 -48.43 24.33
N SER A 4 -53.01 -49.22 23.56
CA SER A 4 -53.44 -49.57 22.20
C SER A 4 -54.74 -50.35 22.35
N ASN A 5 -55.85 -49.75 21.91
CA ASN A 5 -57.18 -50.33 22.06
C ASN A 5 -57.60 -50.93 20.73
N VAL A 6 -57.75 -52.24 20.65
CA VAL A 6 -58.72 -52.79 19.71
C VAL A 6 -60.03 -52.84 20.48
N THR A 7 -60.99 -52.00 20.08
CA THR A 7 -62.35 -52.05 20.63
C THR A 7 -63.19 -52.86 19.66
N ILE A 8 -63.72 -54.00 20.10
CA ILE A 8 -64.76 -54.71 19.35
C ILE A 8 -66.08 -54.14 19.86
N SER A 9 -66.73 -53.25 19.09
CA SER A 9 -67.99 -52.60 19.50
C SER A 9 -69.20 -53.28 18.86
N VAL A 10 -70.26 -53.47 19.62
CA VAL A 10 -71.57 -53.95 19.14
C VAL A 10 -72.40 -52.73 18.77
N THR A 11 -72.62 -52.48 17.48
CA THR A 11 -73.70 -51.59 17.06
C THR A 11 -75.00 -52.36 17.10
N THR A 12 -76.02 -51.77 17.73
CA THR A 12 -77.35 -52.32 17.88
C THR A 12 -78.03 -52.41 16.51
N ASP A 13 -77.80 -53.52 15.81
CA ASP A 13 -78.76 -54.33 15.07
C ASP A 13 -78.03 -55.62 14.63
N LEU A 14 -78.71 -56.76 14.69
CA LEU A 14 -78.15 -58.11 14.64
C LEU A 14 -77.12 -58.35 13.51
N ASN A 15 -75.95 -58.84 13.92
CA ASN A 15 -74.91 -59.58 13.17
C ASN A 15 -73.75 -58.82 12.50
N ASP A 16 -73.60 -57.49 12.65
CA ASP A 16 -72.42 -56.80 12.12
C ASP A 16 -71.46 -56.35 13.24
N PHE A 17 -70.20 -56.80 13.17
CA PHE A 17 -69.13 -56.43 14.10
C PHE A 17 -68.15 -55.47 13.44
N THR A 18 -67.77 -54.41 14.15
CA THR A 18 -66.66 -53.54 13.73
C THR A 18 -65.45 -53.78 14.62
N ILE A 19 -64.37 -54.30 14.02
CA ILE A 19 -63.04 -54.33 14.63
C ILE A 19 -62.36 -53.01 14.27
N SER A 20 -62.38 -52.03 15.17
CA SER A 20 -61.57 -50.81 14.99
C SER A 20 -60.14 -51.11 15.45
N LYS A 21 -59.20 -51.10 14.51
CA LYS A 21 -57.79 -51.43 14.72
C LYS A 21 -56.96 -50.15 14.77
N ASP A 22 -56.58 -49.73 15.97
CA ASP A 22 -55.63 -48.62 16.18
C ASP A 22 -54.18 -49.12 16.34
N SER A 23 -53.94 -50.43 16.20
CA SER A 23 -52.67 -51.07 16.58
C SER A 23 -52.06 -51.88 15.44
N GLU A 24 -50.80 -51.57 15.12
CA GLU A 24 -49.92 -52.39 14.26
C GLU A 24 -49.59 -53.76 14.89
N ILE A 25 -49.86 -53.97 16.18
CA ILE A 25 -49.51 -55.19 16.93
C ILE A 25 -50.43 -56.35 16.60
N ILE A 26 -51.74 -56.10 16.47
CA ILE A 26 -52.73 -57.15 16.23
C ILE A 26 -53.00 -57.20 14.73
N GLY A 27 -52.60 -58.30 14.09
CA GLY A 27 -52.88 -58.63 12.70
C GLY A 27 -54.37 -58.79 12.44
N ASP A 28 -54.73 -59.20 11.23
CA ASP A 28 -56.14 -59.39 10.91
C ASP A 28 -56.70 -60.58 11.70
N VAL A 29 -57.89 -60.39 12.25
CA VAL A 29 -58.63 -61.46 12.92
C VAL A 29 -59.26 -62.32 11.83
N VAL A 30 -59.12 -63.64 11.93
CA VAL A 30 -59.68 -64.64 11.00
C VAL A 30 -60.42 -65.73 11.77
N LEU A 31 -61.26 -66.51 11.10
CA LEU A 31 -61.87 -67.70 11.70
C LEU A 31 -60.79 -68.74 12.04
N GLU A 32 -60.96 -69.51 13.11
CA GLU A 32 -59.98 -70.57 13.43
C GLU A 32 -59.88 -71.60 12.28
N SER A 33 -61.00 -71.87 11.61
CA SER A 33 -61.16 -72.86 10.54
C SER A 33 -60.76 -72.40 9.12
N GLY A 34 -60.31 -71.16 8.92
CA GLY A 34 -59.97 -70.64 7.60
C GLY A 34 -59.06 -69.39 7.65
N ASP A 35 -58.40 -69.08 6.54
CA ASP A 35 -57.43 -67.98 6.48
C ASP A 35 -58.02 -66.68 5.87
N ASP A 36 -59.32 -66.65 5.56
CA ASP A 36 -59.97 -65.54 4.88
C ASP A 36 -60.64 -64.58 5.87
N THR A 37 -60.56 -63.27 5.61
CA THR A 37 -61.06 -62.20 6.50
C THR A 37 -62.54 -61.87 6.26
N SER A 38 -63.08 -62.33 5.14
CA SER A 38 -64.45 -62.04 4.67
C SER A 38 -65.54 -62.64 5.57
N ASP A 39 -65.29 -63.79 6.19
CA ASP A 39 -66.28 -64.50 7.02
C ASP A 39 -66.35 -64.02 8.48
N VAL A 40 -65.42 -63.15 8.90
CA VAL A 40 -65.32 -62.68 10.31
C VAL A 40 -66.43 -61.68 10.65
N PHE A 41 -66.93 -60.94 9.66
CA PHE A 41 -68.05 -60.01 9.82
C PHE A 41 -69.37 -60.72 10.10
N SER A 42 -69.46 -62.04 9.87
CA SER A 42 -70.66 -62.87 10.11
C SER A 42 -70.55 -63.77 11.34
N ALA A 43 -69.46 -63.67 12.11
CA ALA A 43 -69.21 -64.51 13.28
C ALA A 43 -70.25 -64.20 14.40
N VAL A 44 -70.65 -65.21 15.17
CA VAL A 44 -71.60 -65.06 16.30
C VAL A 44 -70.89 -65.33 17.63
N PRO A 45 -71.41 -64.88 18.78
CA PRO A 45 -70.82 -65.23 20.07
C PRO A 45 -70.60 -66.75 20.22
N GLY A 46 -69.40 -67.13 20.66
CA GLY A 46 -68.93 -68.53 20.70
C GLY A 46 -68.20 -69.02 19.44
N THR A 47 -68.17 -68.25 18.34
CA THR A 47 -67.33 -68.56 17.17
C THR A 47 -65.85 -68.44 17.55
N ARG A 48 -65.06 -69.46 17.21
CA ARG A 48 -63.61 -69.44 17.46
C ARG A 48 -62.88 -68.61 16.40
N LEU A 49 -62.16 -67.62 16.88
CA LEU A 49 -61.39 -66.66 16.10
C LEU A 49 -59.92 -66.76 16.48
N LYS A 50 -59.06 -66.40 15.54
CA LYS A 50 -57.63 -66.33 15.76
C LYS A 50 -57.03 -65.10 15.11
N PHE A 51 -55.93 -64.59 15.64
CA PHE A 51 -55.17 -63.52 15.02
C PHE A 51 -53.67 -63.72 15.23
N LYS A 52 -52.87 -63.23 14.28
CA LYS A 52 -51.42 -63.09 14.49
C LYS A 52 -51.15 -61.79 15.18
N ALA A 53 -50.27 -61.82 16.18
CA ALA A 53 -49.67 -60.60 16.69
C ALA A 53 -48.26 -60.46 16.13
N SER A 54 -47.90 -59.23 15.77
CA SER A 54 -46.62 -58.89 15.17
C SER A 54 -45.87 -57.94 16.07
N GLU A 55 -44.61 -58.27 16.35
CA GLU A 55 -43.65 -57.30 16.85
C GLU A 55 -43.09 -56.48 15.68
N SER A 56 -42.53 -55.32 15.99
CA SER A 56 -41.80 -54.52 15.00
C SER A 56 -40.38 -54.27 15.48
N VAL A 57 -39.56 -53.66 14.62
CA VAL A 57 -38.23 -53.19 15.04
C VAL A 57 -38.29 -52.19 16.19
N ASP A 58 -39.42 -51.51 16.40
CA ASP A 58 -39.62 -50.37 17.32
C ASP A 58 -40.32 -50.73 18.65
N PHE A 59 -40.93 -51.91 18.75
CA PHE A 59 -41.67 -52.33 19.94
C PHE A 59 -41.76 -53.86 20.07
N THR A 60 -41.87 -54.33 21.30
CA THR A 60 -42.16 -55.72 21.67
C THR A 60 -43.38 -55.74 22.61
N PHE A 61 -43.96 -56.91 22.83
CA PHE A 61 -44.97 -57.13 23.86
C PHE A 61 -44.74 -58.53 24.45
N THR A 62 -45.13 -58.72 25.70
CA THR A 62 -45.00 -60.01 26.39
C THR A 62 -46.32 -60.76 26.51
N GLU A 63 -47.44 -60.04 26.67
CA GLU A 63 -48.77 -60.61 26.87
C GLU A 63 -49.84 -59.79 26.14
N ILE A 64 -50.87 -60.49 25.66
CA ILE A 64 -52.10 -59.90 25.13
C ILE A 64 -53.24 -60.32 26.05
N TYR A 65 -54.11 -59.37 26.37
CA TYR A 65 -55.25 -59.59 27.26
C TYR A 65 -56.55 -59.31 26.54
N MET A 66 -57.56 -60.15 26.75
CA MET A 66 -58.96 -59.88 26.43
C MET A 66 -59.70 -59.59 27.73
N ASP A 67 -60.23 -58.37 27.88
CA ASP A 67 -60.90 -57.91 29.11
C ASP A 67 -60.09 -58.15 30.40
N GLY A 68 -58.75 -58.02 30.30
CA GLY A 68 -57.82 -58.22 31.41
C GLY A 68 -57.39 -59.66 31.65
N VAL A 69 -57.88 -60.63 30.86
CA VAL A 69 -57.46 -62.05 30.92
C VAL A 69 -56.41 -62.33 29.85
N VAL A 70 -55.27 -62.92 30.23
CA VAL A 70 -54.19 -63.27 29.30
C VAL A 70 -54.67 -64.28 28.26
N LEU A 71 -54.41 -64.01 26.98
CA LEU A 71 -54.60 -64.95 25.88
C LEU A 71 -53.32 -65.76 25.68
N GLU A 72 -53.46 -67.08 25.55
CA GLU A 72 -52.35 -67.97 25.23
C GLU A 72 -52.13 -68.04 23.71
N LYS A 73 -50.85 -68.06 23.30
CA LYS A 73 -50.47 -68.29 21.91
C LYS A 73 -50.50 -69.81 21.65
N GLY A 74 -51.27 -70.23 20.66
CA GLY A 74 -51.31 -71.62 20.22
C GLY A 74 -50.04 -72.05 19.48
N ASP A 75 -49.88 -73.37 19.31
CA ASP A 75 -48.74 -73.98 18.59
C ASP A 75 -48.66 -73.59 17.10
N ASP A 76 -49.74 -73.00 16.56
CA ASP A 76 -49.84 -72.51 15.18
C ASP A 76 -49.39 -71.05 15.01
N ASP A 77 -48.81 -70.46 16.06
CA ASP A 77 -48.39 -69.06 16.17
C ASP A 77 -49.52 -68.02 16.17
N PHE A 78 -50.79 -68.43 16.34
CA PHE A 78 -51.91 -67.51 16.51
C PHE A 78 -52.37 -67.41 17.97
N TYR A 79 -52.97 -66.27 18.32
CA TYR A 79 -53.75 -66.12 19.54
C TYR A 79 -55.18 -66.51 19.25
N HIS A 80 -55.70 -67.48 20.00
CA HIS A 80 -57.05 -68.02 19.82
C HIS A 80 -57.98 -67.45 20.88
N PHE A 81 -59.19 -67.07 20.47
CA PHE A 81 -60.22 -66.61 21.39
C PHE A 81 -61.60 -66.92 20.84
N GLU A 82 -62.57 -67.09 21.73
CA GLU A 82 -63.97 -67.22 21.35
C GLU A 82 -64.62 -65.84 21.29
N MET A 83 -65.45 -65.63 20.27
CA MET A 83 -66.15 -64.39 20.08
C MET A 83 -67.05 -64.11 21.31
N PRO A 84 -66.91 -62.95 21.96
CA PRO A 84 -67.60 -62.64 23.20
C PRO A 84 -69.07 -62.26 22.97
N HIS A 85 -69.89 -62.39 24.01
CA HIS A 85 -71.30 -61.96 24.00
C HIS A 85 -71.50 -60.44 24.23
N HIS A 86 -70.42 -59.70 24.44
CA HIS A 86 -70.40 -58.25 24.67
C HIS A 86 -69.16 -57.64 24.02
N PRO A 87 -69.11 -56.30 23.85
CA PRO A 87 -67.88 -55.63 23.47
C PRO A 87 -66.72 -56.04 24.38
N VAL A 88 -65.58 -56.39 23.78
CA VAL A 88 -64.34 -56.70 24.51
C VAL A 88 -63.21 -55.83 24.00
N LYS A 89 -62.22 -55.66 24.87
CA LYS A 89 -61.03 -54.88 24.58
C LYS A 89 -59.81 -55.78 24.60
N LEU A 90 -59.13 -55.85 23.46
CA LEU A 90 -57.78 -56.43 23.42
C LEU A 90 -56.79 -55.35 23.84
N THR A 91 -55.97 -55.67 24.83
CA THR A 91 -54.89 -54.81 25.34
C THR A 91 -53.58 -55.58 25.32
N THR A 92 -52.47 -54.87 25.19
CA THR A 92 -51.14 -55.48 25.25
C THR A 92 -50.27 -54.72 26.23
N ASN A 93 -49.30 -55.39 26.84
CA ASN A 93 -48.26 -54.77 27.64
C ASN A 93 -47.10 -54.29 26.75
N LYS A 94 -47.43 -53.45 25.76
CA LYS A 94 -46.47 -52.91 24.80
C LYS A 94 -45.27 -52.29 25.53
N SER A 95 -44.08 -52.77 25.18
CA SER A 95 -42.80 -52.20 25.60
C SER A 95 -42.11 -51.58 24.38
N HIS A 96 -41.77 -50.30 24.49
CA HIS A 96 -41.06 -49.62 23.43
C HIS A 96 -39.60 -50.06 23.39
N ARG A 97 -39.06 -50.24 22.19
CA ARG A 97 -37.61 -50.37 22.03
C ARG A 97 -36.97 -48.99 22.17
N PHE A 98 -36.01 -48.89 23.07
CA PHE A 98 -35.19 -47.70 23.23
C PHE A 98 -33.96 -47.80 22.31
N TYR A 99 -33.70 -46.71 21.60
CA TYR A 99 -32.52 -46.52 20.79
C TYR A 99 -31.56 -45.59 21.52
N SER A 100 -30.27 -45.89 21.45
CA SER A 100 -29.24 -45.13 22.15
C SER A 100 -29.01 -43.77 21.48
N ILE A 101 -28.67 -42.78 22.30
CA ILE A 101 -28.27 -41.45 21.85
C ILE A 101 -26.87 -41.19 22.40
N THR A 102 -25.91 -41.06 21.49
CA THR A 102 -24.54 -40.67 21.81
C THR A 102 -24.35 -39.20 21.49
N SER A 103 -23.73 -38.44 22.39
CA SER A 103 -23.47 -37.02 22.17
C SER A 103 -22.17 -36.57 22.81
N ASN A 104 -21.47 -35.64 22.15
CA ASN A 104 -20.33 -34.92 22.72
C ASN A 104 -20.74 -33.72 23.60
N ALA A 105 -22.05 -33.50 23.85
CA ALA A 105 -22.52 -32.31 24.54
C ALA A 105 -22.07 -32.19 26.02
N ASN A 106 -21.55 -33.27 26.61
CA ASN A 106 -20.91 -33.26 27.93
C ASN A 106 -19.42 -32.85 27.88
N GLU A 107 -18.83 -32.78 26.69
CA GLU A 107 -17.45 -32.37 26.44
C GLU A 107 -17.34 -30.86 26.10
N LEU A 108 -18.48 -30.16 26.04
CA LEU A 108 -18.54 -28.72 25.86
C LEU A 108 -17.82 -28.00 27.02
N THR A 109 -17.16 -26.90 26.68
CA THR A 109 -16.28 -26.16 27.59
C THR A 109 -16.88 -24.83 28.05
N ILE A 110 -17.81 -24.27 27.29
CA ILE A 110 -18.50 -22.99 27.54
C ILE A 110 -19.90 -23.26 28.09
N SER A 111 -20.62 -24.24 27.53
CA SER A 111 -22.02 -24.52 27.88
C SER A 111 -22.19 -25.84 28.61
N LYS A 112 -23.21 -25.92 29.47
CA LYS A 112 -23.78 -27.17 29.99
C LYS A 112 -25.01 -27.55 29.21
N SER A 113 -25.14 -28.82 28.85
CA SER A 113 -26.28 -29.35 28.12
C SER A 113 -27.11 -30.30 28.98
N VAL A 114 -28.43 -30.31 28.78
CA VAL A 114 -29.33 -31.32 29.32
C VAL A 114 -30.20 -31.85 28.19
N MET A 115 -30.23 -33.18 28.03
CA MET A 115 -31.03 -33.86 27.03
C MET A 115 -32.22 -34.57 27.68
N TYR A 116 -33.44 -34.32 27.22
CA TYR A 116 -34.67 -34.87 27.82
C TYR A 116 -35.78 -35.06 26.79
N VAL A 117 -36.79 -35.85 27.13
CA VAL A 117 -38.03 -36.04 26.32
C VAL A 117 -39.27 -35.43 26.99
N ASP A 118 -39.18 -35.14 28.29
CA ASP A 118 -40.26 -34.55 29.09
C ASP A 118 -39.88 -33.13 29.50
N ASN A 119 -40.60 -32.15 28.95
CA ASN A 119 -40.33 -30.72 29.16
C ASN A 119 -40.71 -30.23 30.56
N GLU A 120 -41.55 -30.96 31.31
CA GLU A 120 -41.92 -30.59 32.69
C GLU A 120 -40.85 -31.03 33.69
N THR A 121 -40.40 -32.29 33.60
CA THR A 121 -39.44 -32.85 34.55
C THR A 121 -37.98 -32.66 34.15
N LYS A 122 -37.69 -32.51 32.85
CA LYS A 122 -36.35 -32.34 32.26
C LYS A 122 -35.34 -33.40 32.73
N THR A 123 -35.82 -34.61 32.99
CA THR A 123 -34.97 -35.72 33.44
C THR A 123 -33.96 -36.10 32.35
N PRO A 124 -32.64 -36.12 32.64
CA PRO A 124 -31.63 -36.45 31.64
C PRO A 124 -31.80 -37.86 31.05
N ILE A 125 -31.64 -38.00 29.74
CA ILE A 125 -31.73 -39.28 29.03
C ILE A 125 -30.46 -39.57 28.21
N THR A 126 -30.25 -40.86 27.93
CA THR A 126 -29.24 -41.36 26.97
C THR A 126 -29.84 -42.30 25.91
N SER A 127 -31.17 -42.46 25.93
CA SER A 127 -31.93 -43.25 24.98
C SER A 127 -33.38 -42.77 24.91
N ALA A 128 -34.02 -42.98 23.77
CA ALA A 128 -35.42 -42.64 23.53
C ALA A 128 -36.03 -43.66 22.55
N TYR A 129 -37.36 -43.75 22.49
CA TYR A 129 -38.05 -44.59 21.49
C TYR A 129 -38.58 -43.75 20.33
N LYS A 130 -38.80 -44.39 19.18
CA LYS A 130 -39.30 -43.74 17.96
C LYS A 130 -40.54 -42.88 18.22
N GLY A 131 -40.56 -41.68 17.66
CA GLY A 131 -41.65 -40.72 17.76
C GLY A 131 -41.61 -39.86 19.03
N GLN A 132 -40.70 -40.09 19.97
CA GLN A 132 -40.45 -39.13 21.04
C GLN A 132 -39.67 -37.94 20.51
N ARG A 133 -40.05 -36.74 20.94
CA ARG A 133 -39.27 -35.54 20.73
C ARG A 133 -38.15 -35.46 21.76
N VAL A 134 -36.92 -35.40 21.29
CA VAL A 134 -35.73 -35.23 22.13
C VAL A 134 -35.36 -33.76 22.11
N TYR A 135 -35.25 -33.15 23.28
CA TYR A 135 -34.82 -31.78 23.50
C TYR A 135 -33.37 -31.75 23.96
N LEU A 136 -32.61 -30.75 23.48
CA LEU A 136 -31.28 -30.39 23.91
C LEU A 136 -31.31 -28.94 24.40
N GLU A 137 -31.22 -28.75 25.70
CA GLU A 137 -31.21 -27.43 26.33
C GLU A 137 -29.79 -27.07 26.77
N PHE A 138 -29.35 -25.86 26.40
CA PHE A 138 -28.04 -25.34 26.76
C PHE A 138 -28.15 -24.18 27.74
N SER A 139 -27.24 -24.18 28.73
CA SER A 139 -27.06 -23.10 29.69
C SER A 139 -25.58 -22.72 29.74
N TYR A 140 -25.30 -21.43 29.89
CA TYR A 140 -23.94 -20.89 29.91
C TYR A 140 -23.90 -19.60 30.75
N ASP A 141 -22.72 -19.29 31.28
CA ASP A 141 -22.50 -18.09 32.12
C ASP A 141 -21.96 -16.89 31.32
N VAL A 142 -21.62 -17.09 30.04
CA VAL A 142 -21.16 -16.03 29.14
C VAL A 142 -22.34 -15.24 28.54
N VAL A 143 -22.06 -14.19 27.77
CA VAL A 143 -23.10 -13.29 27.25
C VAL A 143 -23.88 -13.92 26.09
N LEU A 144 -23.18 -14.57 25.16
CA LEU A 144 -23.80 -15.20 23.99
C LEU A 144 -22.97 -16.38 23.49
N VAL A 145 -23.64 -17.51 23.26
CA VAL A 145 -23.07 -18.68 22.58
C VAL A 145 -23.91 -19.00 21.35
N LYS A 146 -23.26 -19.33 20.23
CA LYS A 146 -23.92 -19.91 19.06
C LYS A 146 -23.55 -21.38 18.92
N TYR A 147 -24.52 -22.19 18.48
CA TYR A 147 -24.37 -23.63 18.33
C TYR A 147 -24.51 -24.07 16.88
N GLU A 148 -23.66 -25.00 16.47
CA GLU A 148 -23.86 -25.83 15.27
C GLU A 148 -24.16 -27.26 15.75
N ILE A 149 -25.37 -27.75 15.46
CA ILE A 149 -25.85 -29.06 15.94
C ILE A 149 -26.12 -29.96 14.75
N SER A 150 -25.44 -31.10 14.72
CA SER A 150 -25.62 -32.15 13.72
C SER A 150 -26.15 -33.41 14.40
N VAL A 151 -27.36 -33.84 14.01
CA VAL A 151 -27.97 -35.10 14.45
C VAL A 151 -27.95 -36.10 13.30
N LYS A 152 -27.38 -37.28 13.52
CA LYS A 152 -27.25 -38.34 12.51
C LYS A 152 -27.70 -39.68 13.05
N ASP A 153 -28.27 -40.51 12.19
CA ASP A 153 -28.59 -41.89 12.52
C ASP A 153 -27.38 -42.83 12.35
N ALA A 154 -27.56 -44.12 12.67
CA ALA A 154 -26.54 -45.15 12.49
C ALA A 154 -26.06 -45.36 11.04
N THR A 155 -26.80 -44.85 10.03
CA THR A 155 -26.40 -44.87 8.62
C THR A 155 -25.70 -43.58 8.17
N ASN A 156 -25.48 -42.63 9.09
CA ASN A 156 -25.02 -41.25 8.86
C ASN A 156 -26.01 -40.35 8.11
N ALA A 157 -27.29 -40.73 8.00
CA ALA A 157 -28.31 -39.85 7.46
C ALA A 157 -28.62 -38.73 8.48
N SER A 158 -28.69 -37.48 8.00
CA SER A 158 -28.92 -36.32 8.87
C SER A 158 -30.41 -36.15 9.21
N LEU A 159 -30.70 -35.86 10.48
CA LEU A 159 -32.04 -35.53 10.95
C LEU A 159 -32.21 -34.00 11.03
N GLU A 160 -33.43 -33.54 10.82
CA GLU A 160 -33.78 -32.13 10.99
C GLU A 160 -33.76 -31.75 12.48
N VAL A 161 -33.03 -30.69 12.81
CA VAL A 161 -32.97 -30.10 14.15
C VAL A 161 -33.65 -28.74 14.11
N LYS A 162 -34.59 -28.51 15.03
CA LYS A 162 -35.32 -27.25 15.16
C LYS A 162 -34.96 -26.56 16.46
N GLN A 163 -34.90 -25.23 16.42
CA GLN A 163 -34.73 -24.43 17.63
C GLN A 163 -36.09 -23.95 18.14
N VAL A 164 -36.27 -23.99 19.46
CA VAL A 164 -37.39 -23.30 20.12
C VAL A 164 -37.12 -21.80 20.08
N GLU A 165 -38.02 -21.04 19.47
CA GLU A 165 -37.85 -19.61 19.25
C GLU A 165 -37.53 -18.86 20.55
N GLY A 166 -36.47 -18.03 20.50
CA GLY A 166 -36.01 -17.22 21.65
C GLY A 166 -35.34 -18.01 22.78
N GLN A 167 -35.10 -19.31 22.62
CA GLN A 167 -34.50 -20.15 23.66
C GLN A 167 -33.28 -20.92 23.15
N ASN A 168 -32.36 -21.25 24.04
CA ASN A 168 -31.22 -22.13 23.76
C ASN A 168 -31.64 -23.61 23.85
N ILE A 169 -32.79 -23.95 23.28
CA ILE A 169 -33.37 -25.30 23.27
C ILE A 169 -33.56 -25.73 21.83
N PHE A 170 -32.99 -26.88 21.49
CA PHE A 170 -33.08 -27.50 20.18
C PHE A 170 -33.79 -28.85 20.31
N TYR A 171 -34.45 -29.31 19.25
CA TYR A 171 -35.14 -30.59 19.29
C TYR A 171 -35.16 -31.30 17.94
N PHE A 172 -35.32 -32.63 18.01
CA PHE A 172 -35.57 -33.50 16.87
C PHE A 172 -36.52 -34.64 17.29
N ASP A 173 -37.18 -35.27 16.32
CA ASP A 173 -38.05 -36.42 16.60
C ASP A 173 -37.26 -37.73 16.39
N MET A 174 -37.33 -38.63 17.37
CA MET A 174 -36.57 -39.88 17.39
C MET A 174 -37.08 -40.84 16.31
N ILE A 175 -36.15 -41.58 15.68
CA ILE A 175 -36.46 -42.59 14.65
C ILE A 175 -36.07 -44.00 15.11
N SER A 176 -36.31 -45.00 14.26
CA SER A 176 -36.00 -46.42 14.47
C SER A 176 -34.50 -46.75 14.40
N SER A 177 -33.62 -45.93 14.99
CA SER A 177 -32.16 -46.05 14.84
C SER A 177 -31.43 -45.39 16.01
N ASP A 178 -30.22 -45.88 16.31
CA ASP A 178 -29.30 -45.20 17.22
C ASP A 178 -28.88 -43.84 16.63
N ILE A 179 -28.75 -42.84 17.50
CA ILE A 179 -28.49 -41.45 17.12
C ILE A 179 -27.13 -40.98 17.64
N THR A 180 -26.39 -40.26 16.79
CA THR A 180 -25.20 -39.50 17.17
C THR A 180 -25.46 -38.01 17.04
N ILE A 181 -25.17 -37.25 18.09
CA ILE A 181 -25.31 -35.79 18.13
C ILE A 181 -23.94 -35.16 18.30
N GLU A 182 -23.54 -34.35 17.32
CA GLU A 182 -22.36 -33.51 17.38
C GLU A 182 -22.78 -32.07 17.62
N VAL A 183 -22.32 -31.47 18.71
CA VAL A 183 -22.52 -30.06 19.06
C VAL A 183 -21.17 -29.36 19.00
N LYS A 184 -21.12 -28.26 18.24
CA LYS A 184 -20.03 -27.28 18.32
C LYS A 184 -20.59 -25.99 18.89
N GLU A 185 -19.83 -25.38 19.79
CA GLU A 185 -20.14 -24.10 20.40
C GLU A 185 -19.06 -23.08 20.06
N ASP A 186 -19.45 -21.82 19.96
CA ASP A 186 -18.54 -20.70 19.73
C ASP A 186 -18.98 -19.53 20.62
N ASP A 187 -18.04 -18.96 21.37
CA ASP A 187 -18.29 -17.86 22.31
C ASP A 187 -18.35 -16.52 21.55
N TYR A 188 -19.53 -15.92 21.51
CA TYR A 188 -19.80 -14.63 20.88
C TYR A 188 -19.76 -13.46 21.88
N SER A 189 -19.26 -13.68 23.09
CA SER A 189 -19.33 -12.69 24.17
C SER A 189 -18.29 -11.57 24.06
N LYS A 190 -17.11 -11.84 23.48
CA LYS A 190 -15.96 -10.92 23.52
C LYS A 190 -16.30 -9.52 22.97
N TYR A 191 -16.95 -9.46 21.81
CA TYR A 191 -17.37 -8.20 21.18
C TYR A 191 -18.90 -8.13 21.06
N TYR A 192 -19.61 -8.73 22.00
CA TYR A 192 -21.06 -8.65 22.01
C TYR A 192 -21.49 -7.18 22.19
N GLY A 193 -22.33 -6.69 21.28
CA GLY A 193 -22.82 -5.31 21.29
C GLY A 193 -21.86 -4.26 20.72
N TYR A 194 -20.64 -4.66 20.29
CA TYR A 194 -19.69 -3.71 19.71
C TYR A 194 -20.26 -3.05 18.47
N TYR A 195 -19.96 -1.77 18.26
CA TYR A 195 -20.55 -0.97 17.19
C TYR A 195 -20.44 -1.63 15.81
N VAL A 196 -19.28 -2.18 15.46
CA VAL A 196 -19.03 -2.77 14.13
C VAL A 196 -19.77 -4.10 13.89
N THR A 197 -20.30 -4.72 14.94
CA THR A 197 -21.00 -6.02 14.87
C THR A 197 -22.45 -5.87 14.43
N ASN A 198 -23.04 -6.97 13.93
CA ASN A 198 -24.41 -6.99 13.38
C ASN A 198 -24.65 -6.01 12.22
N LYS A 199 -23.57 -5.58 11.55
CA LYS A 199 -23.57 -4.71 10.37
C LYS A 199 -22.94 -5.43 9.20
N THR A 200 -23.45 -5.16 8.00
CA THR A 200 -22.84 -5.57 6.74
C THR A 200 -22.30 -4.34 6.03
N TRP A 201 -20.99 -4.14 6.11
CA TRP A 201 -20.33 -2.98 5.52
C TRP A 201 -20.07 -3.22 4.04
N LYS A 202 -20.84 -2.54 3.19
CA LYS A 202 -20.72 -2.62 1.72
C LYS A 202 -19.62 -1.69 1.28
N THR A 203 -18.65 -2.19 0.52
CA THR A 203 -17.52 -1.39 0.04
C THR A 203 -17.34 -1.44 -1.46
N TRP A 204 -16.59 -0.48 -2.01
CA TRP A 204 -16.07 -0.53 -3.38
C TRP A 204 -14.62 -0.08 -3.41
N GLY A 205 -13.87 -0.52 -4.42
CA GLY A 205 -12.47 -0.14 -4.59
C GLY A 205 -12.31 1.25 -5.18
N VAL A 206 -11.40 2.03 -4.60
CA VAL A 206 -10.91 3.32 -5.10
C VAL A 206 -9.42 3.16 -5.40
N SER A 207 -9.09 3.23 -6.69
CA SER A 207 -7.72 3.06 -7.21
C SER A 207 -7.51 4.02 -8.38
N SER A 208 -7.42 5.32 -8.09
CA SER A 208 -7.23 6.36 -9.10
C SER A 208 -5.94 7.13 -8.81
N TYR A 209 -5.19 7.43 -9.87
CA TYR A 209 -3.95 8.20 -9.81
C TYR A 209 -4.15 9.64 -10.29
N THR A 210 -5.34 9.97 -10.77
CA THR A 210 -5.69 11.29 -11.29
C THR A 210 -6.87 11.87 -10.52
N THR A 211 -7.07 13.18 -10.68
CA THR A 211 -8.13 13.91 -9.99
C THR A 211 -9.53 13.37 -10.34
N GLU A 212 -10.23 12.84 -9.33
CA GLU A 212 -11.51 12.15 -9.52
C GLU A 212 -12.45 12.36 -8.33
N LEU A 213 -13.72 12.66 -8.60
CA LEU A 213 -14.76 12.78 -7.59
C LEU A 213 -15.82 11.72 -7.88
N VAL A 214 -16.06 10.85 -6.90
CA VAL A 214 -17.01 9.73 -7.01
C VAL A 214 -17.93 9.73 -5.80
N SER A 215 -19.23 9.60 -6.04
CA SER A 215 -20.24 9.52 -4.98
C SER A 215 -21.10 8.28 -5.17
N LYS A 216 -21.36 7.54 -4.08
CA LYS A 216 -22.23 6.37 -4.08
C LYS A 216 -23.10 6.36 -2.83
N LYS A 217 -24.41 6.21 -3.03
CA LYS A 217 -25.35 5.89 -1.95
C LYS A 217 -25.15 4.44 -1.48
N GLY A 218 -25.30 4.16 -0.19
CA GLY A 218 -25.05 2.84 0.41
C GLY A 218 -25.70 1.68 -0.33
N ASN A 219 -26.99 1.83 -0.66
CA ASN A 219 -27.74 0.82 -1.42
C ASN A 219 -27.29 0.62 -2.89
N LYS A 220 -26.38 1.45 -3.40
CA LYS A 220 -25.76 1.35 -4.74
C LYS A 220 -24.31 0.88 -4.69
N ILE A 221 -23.75 0.65 -3.52
CA ILE A 221 -22.37 0.15 -3.39
C ILE A 221 -22.35 -1.32 -3.78
N SER A 222 -21.45 -1.65 -4.72
CA SER A 222 -21.18 -3.02 -5.16
C SER A 222 -19.69 -3.32 -5.02
N GLY A 223 -19.35 -4.36 -4.26
CA GLY A 223 -17.99 -4.80 -4.02
C GLY A 223 -17.96 -5.78 -2.84
N PRO A 224 -16.80 -6.00 -2.19
CA PRO A 224 -16.75 -6.89 -1.05
C PRO A 224 -17.50 -6.32 0.15
N GLU A 225 -18.23 -7.20 0.84
CA GLU A 225 -18.91 -6.88 2.08
C GLU A 225 -18.06 -7.34 3.26
N PHE A 226 -17.91 -6.49 4.28
CA PHE A 226 -17.28 -6.86 5.54
C PHE A 226 -18.34 -7.11 6.61
N VAL A 227 -18.25 -8.28 7.24
CA VAL A 227 -19.11 -8.67 8.37
C VAL A 227 -18.23 -9.02 9.55
N PHE A 228 -18.47 -8.37 10.68
CA PHE A 228 -17.75 -8.56 11.93
C PHE A 228 -18.65 -9.28 12.95
N ASN A 229 -18.28 -10.52 13.30
CA ASN A 229 -19.01 -11.31 14.29
C ASN A 229 -18.42 -11.11 15.70
N SER A 230 -19.28 -11.15 16.72
CA SER A 230 -18.91 -10.85 18.11
C SER A 230 -17.91 -11.82 18.75
N ASN A 231 -17.68 -13.00 18.15
CA ASN A 231 -16.63 -13.95 18.53
C ASN A 231 -15.23 -13.56 18.01
N GLY A 232 -15.08 -12.42 17.33
CA GLY A 232 -13.81 -11.99 16.74
C GLY A 232 -13.48 -12.66 15.42
N LYS A 233 -14.43 -13.32 14.76
CA LYS A 233 -14.32 -13.79 13.38
C LYS A 233 -15.10 -12.85 12.46
N GLY A 234 -14.80 -12.87 11.19
CA GLY A 234 -15.53 -12.08 10.19
C GLY A 234 -15.28 -12.58 8.78
N THR A 235 -15.96 -11.97 7.83
CA THR A 235 -15.81 -12.28 6.40
C THR A 235 -15.66 -11.01 5.58
N ARG A 236 -14.82 -11.08 4.55
CA ARG A 236 -14.77 -10.11 3.46
C ARG A 236 -15.19 -10.81 2.17
N GLY A 237 -16.45 -10.63 1.76
CA GLY A 237 -17.08 -11.50 0.78
C GLY A 237 -17.03 -12.96 1.27
N THR A 238 -16.37 -13.84 0.54
CA THR A 238 -16.20 -15.26 0.92
C THR A 238 -14.95 -15.56 1.75
N ILE A 239 -14.08 -14.56 1.98
CA ILE A 239 -12.79 -14.77 2.66
C ILE A 239 -12.97 -14.55 4.16
N GLY A 240 -12.68 -15.58 4.97
CA GLY A 240 -12.70 -15.48 6.42
C GLY A 240 -11.50 -14.71 6.98
N PHE A 241 -11.71 -14.06 8.13
CA PHE A 241 -10.65 -13.43 8.92
C PHE A 241 -10.98 -13.46 10.41
N THR A 242 -9.98 -13.22 11.24
CA THR A 242 -10.14 -12.89 12.66
C THR A 242 -9.88 -11.41 12.88
N TRP A 243 -10.53 -10.78 13.87
CA TRP A 243 -10.38 -9.34 14.11
C TRP A 243 -10.32 -9.00 15.61
N ASN A 244 -9.69 -7.87 15.89
CA ASN A 244 -9.58 -7.29 17.22
C ASN A 244 -9.81 -5.78 17.20
N ALA A 245 -10.41 -5.29 18.28
CA ALA A 245 -10.59 -3.88 18.61
C ALA A 245 -10.11 -3.66 20.05
N ASP A 246 -9.53 -2.49 20.32
CA ASP A 246 -9.03 -2.17 21.68
C ASP A 246 -10.16 -1.71 22.61
N TYR A 247 -11.21 -1.10 22.07
CA TYR A 247 -12.38 -0.63 22.79
C TYR A 247 -13.62 -0.61 21.87
N ASP A 248 -14.81 -0.57 22.47
CA ASP A 248 -16.06 -0.36 21.75
C ASP A 248 -16.31 1.14 21.56
N SER A 249 -16.42 1.57 20.31
CA SER A 249 -16.65 2.96 19.93
C SER A 249 -17.36 3.01 18.58
N ALA A 250 -18.07 4.11 18.31
CA ALA A 250 -18.61 4.38 16.99
C ALA A 250 -17.52 4.72 15.97
N TYR A 251 -16.28 4.98 16.41
CA TYR A 251 -15.14 5.27 15.55
C TYR A 251 -13.88 4.56 16.05
N GLY A 252 -12.96 4.28 15.15
CA GLY A 252 -11.60 3.86 15.46
C GLY A 252 -11.04 2.86 14.47
N LYS A 253 -10.17 1.98 14.98
CA LYS A 253 -9.35 1.09 14.18
C LYS A 253 -9.53 -0.36 14.59
N LEU A 254 -9.76 -1.22 13.62
CA LEU A 254 -9.76 -2.67 13.78
C LEU A 254 -8.48 -3.26 13.19
N THR A 255 -7.99 -4.29 13.86
CA THR A 255 -6.89 -5.13 13.35
C THR A 255 -7.46 -6.45 12.87
N LEU A 256 -7.28 -6.75 11.58
CA LEU A 256 -7.70 -8.00 10.94
C LEU A 256 -6.47 -8.90 10.75
N SER A 257 -6.63 -10.20 11.01
CA SER A 257 -5.59 -11.22 10.87
C SER A 257 -6.16 -12.46 10.17
N ASN A 258 -5.29 -13.32 9.64
CA ASN A 258 -5.67 -14.58 8.98
C ASN A 258 -6.65 -14.40 7.79
N ILE A 259 -6.46 -13.36 6.97
CA ILE A 259 -7.23 -13.18 5.73
C ILE A 259 -6.77 -14.26 4.74
N ASP A 260 -7.60 -15.29 4.55
CA ASP A 260 -7.18 -16.52 3.88
C ASP A 260 -7.11 -16.34 2.35
N ARG A 261 -5.93 -15.93 1.86
CA ARG A 261 -5.49 -16.13 0.47
C ARG A 261 -4.12 -16.79 0.51
N ALA A 262 -4.11 -18.10 0.73
CA ALA A 262 -2.98 -18.99 0.48
C ALA A 262 -1.61 -18.44 0.99
N SER A 263 -1.25 -18.85 2.20
CA SER A 263 0.14 -18.93 2.72
C SER A 263 0.84 -17.70 3.32
N VAL A 264 0.18 -16.55 3.53
CA VAL A 264 0.76 -15.47 4.34
C VAL A 264 -0.28 -14.89 5.31
N SER A 265 -0.03 -14.99 6.62
CA SER A 265 -0.80 -14.25 7.62
C SER A 265 -0.41 -12.78 7.53
N VAL A 266 -1.28 -11.97 6.92
CA VAL A 266 -1.09 -10.52 6.85
C VAL A 266 -2.06 -9.85 7.82
N THR A 267 -1.51 -9.02 8.69
CA THR A 267 -2.28 -8.13 9.55
C THR A 267 -2.74 -6.93 8.74
N LYS A 268 -4.01 -6.56 8.85
CA LYS A 268 -4.61 -5.41 8.17
C LYS A 268 -5.26 -4.47 9.16
N GLU A 269 -5.30 -3.22 8.75
CA GLU A 269 -6.00 -2.17 9.45
C GLU A 269 -7.28 -1.83 8.70
N VAL A 270 -8.35 -1.65 9.45
CA VAL A 270 -9.62 -1.10 8.98
C VAL A 270 -9.92 0.09 9.87
N TYR A 271 -10.10 1.26 9.28
CA TYR A 271 -10.56 2.44 10.00
C TYR A 271 -12.06 2.59 9.77
N TYR A 272 -12.80 2.95 10.79
CA TYR A 272 -14.24 3.11 10.73
C TYR A 272 -14.71 4.28 11.58
N THR A 273 -15.85 4.81 11.20
CA THR A 273 -16.67 5.80 11.93
C THR A 273 -18.08 5.22 12.03
N GLU A 274 -19.08 6.04 12.41
CA GLU A 274 -20.43 5.55 12.58
C GLU A 274 -20.97 5.03 11.23
N HIS A 275 -20.72 5.71 10.11
CA HIS A 275 -21.23 5.33 8.80
C HIS A 275 -20.13 5.00 7.78
N LEU A 276 -18.89 5.47 7.93
CA LEU A 276 -17.79 5.13 6.99
C LEU A 276 -16.89 4.01 7.48
N MET A 277 -16.38 3.23 6.54
CA MET A 277 -15.27 2.30 6.74
C MET A 277 -14.30 2.36 5.57
N ILE A 278 -13.01 2.32 5.88
CA ILE A 278 -11.92 2.21 4.89
C ILE A 278 -10.94 1.09 5.24
N SER A 279 -10.42 0.42 4.22
CA SER A 279 -9.40 -0.63 4.35
C SER A 279 -8.54 -0.71 3.10
N LYS A 280 -7.29 -1.16 3.22
CA LYS A 280 -6.45 -1.43 2.04
C LYS A 280 -7.06 -2.52 1.15
N MET A 281 -7.08 -2.26 -0.15
CA MET A 281 -7.72 -3.13 -1.15
C MET A 281 -7.01 -4.49 -1.26
N TYR A 282 -5.68 -4.47 -1.27
CA TYR A 282 -4.85 -5.66 -1.47
C TYR A 282 -4.34 -6.29 -0.18
N ASP A 283 -4.11 -7.60 -0.19
CA ASP A 283 -3.80 -8.41 1.01
C ASP A 283 -2.31 -8.71 1.23
N TYR A 284 -1.41 -7.95 0.63
CA TYR A 284 0.05 -8.12 0.78
C TYR A 284 0.67 -6.99 1.63
N ALA A 285 1.83 -7.25 2.24
CA ALA A 285 2.46 -6.34 3.21
C ALA A 285 2.76 -4.94 2.67
N SER A 286 3.14 -4.82 1.39
CA SER A 286 3.41 -3.54 0.72
C SER A 286 2.16 -2.87 0.13
N ALA A 287 0.95 -3.29 0.52
CA ALA A 287 -0.28 -2.66 0.07
C ALA A 287 -0.36 -1.21 0.57
N LYS A 288 -0.78 -0.33 -0.33
CA LYS A 288 -0.84 1.11 -0.15
C LYS A 288 -2.25 1.55 0.20
N TRP A 289 -2.38 2.68 0.91
CA TRP A 289 -3.67 3.33 1.13
C TRP A 289 -4.18 4.04 -0.13
N GLU A 290 -3.34 4.20 -1.14
CA GLU A 290 -3.75 4.70 -2.45
C GLU A 290 -4.80 3.79 -3.12
N ASP A 291 -4.76 2.49 -2.82
CA ASP A 291 -5.75 1.51 -3.23
C ASP A 291 -6.58 1.08 -2.02
N ALA A 292 -7.72 1.74 -1.82
CA ALA A 292 -8.57 1.51 -0.65
C ALA A 292 -9.95 0.98 -1.05
N TYR A 293 -10.46 0.01 -0.28
CA TYR A 293 -11.89 -0.19 -0.14
C TYR A 293 -12.45 0.90 0.75
N VAL A 294 -13.53 1.53 0.30
CA VAL A 294 -14.28 2.52 1.06
C VAL A 294 -15.75 2.14 1.04
N GLY A 295 -16.51 2.45 2.07
CA GLY A 295 -17.90 2.03 2.13
C GLY A 295 -18.65 2.42 3.38
N THR A 296 -19.87 1.91 3.47
CA THR A 296 -20.80 2.13 4.58
C THR A 296 -21.65 0.88 4.80
N TRP A 297 -22.18 0.72 6.02
CA TRP A 297 -23.21 -0.29 6.31
C TRP A 297 -24.64 0.25 6.14
N ASP A 298 -24.80 1.58 6.13
CA ASP A 298 -26.11 2.22 6.03
C ASP A 298 -26.49 2.45 4.57
N ASP A 299 -27.69 2.00 4.20
CA ASP A 299 -28.19 2.05 2.83
C ASP A 299 -28.61 3.47 2.40
N GLU A 300 -28.86 4.37 3.36
CA GLU A 300 -29.31 5.74 3.10
C GLU A 300 -28.17 6.76 3.04
N THR A 301 -27.03 6.47 3.70
CA THR A 301 -25.83 7.31 3.66
C THR A 301 -25.23 7.42 2.25
N THR A 302 -24.83 8.62 1.85
CA THR A 302 -24.02 8.83 0.63
C THR A 302 -22.55 8.97 1.00
N VAL A 303 -21.72 8.09 0.44
CA VAL A 303 -20.27 8.13 0.59
C VAL A 303 -19.66 8.77 -0.64
N ASN A 304 -18.83 9.78 -0.40
CA ASN A 304 -18.14 10.58 -1.41
C ASN A 304 -16.64 10.38 -1.28
N VAL A 305 -15.95 10.40 -2.41
CA VAL A 305 -14.49 10.27 -2.48
C VAL A 305 -13.96 11.28 -3.48
N PHE A 306 -13.07 12.15 -3.03
CA PHE A 306 -12.32 13.05 -3.90
C PHE A 306 -10.84 12.66 -3.88
N VAL A 307 -10.38 12.05 -4.98
CA VAL A 307 -8.96 11.80 -5.25
C VAL A 307 -8.33 13.08 -5.79
N PHE A 308 -7.33 13.60 -5.09
CA PHE A 308 -6.57 14.80 -5.52
C PHE A 308 -5.48 14.40 -6.52
N ASN A 309 -4.71 13.39 -6.17
CA ASN A 309 -3.56 12.87 -6.91
C ASN A 309 -3.27 11.42 -6.49
N SER A 310 -2.15 10.86 -6.95
CA SER A 310 -1.77 9.47 -6.62
C SER A 310 -1.70 9.20 -5.12
N ARG A 311 -1.36 10.19 -4.30
CA ARG A 311 -1.06 10.03 -2.86
C ARG A 311 -2.16 10.45 -1.92
N SER A 312 -3.10 11.27 -2.39
CA SER A 312 -4.02 11.97 -1.51
C SER A 312 -5.47 11.86 -1.96
N ARG A 313 -6.36 11.47 -1.05
CA ARG A 313 -7.81 11.47 -1.29
C ARG A 313 -8.59 11.77 -0.01
N LEU A 314 -9.67 12.52 -0.15
CA LEU A 314 -10.64 12.80 0.91
C LEU A 314 -11.85 11.87 0.73
N ILE A 315 -12.30 11.27 1.81
CA ILE A 315 -13.49 10.41 1.86
C ILE A 315 -14.44 11.01 2.88
N TRP A 316 -15.73 11.14 2.55
CA TRP A 316 -16.70 11.66 3.51
C TRP A 316 -18.10 11.08 3.32
N ALA A 317 -18.87 11.02 4.40
CA ALA A 317 -20.28 10.69 4.39
C ALA A 317 -21.08 11.99 4.46
N SER A 318 -22.17 12.03 3.72
CA SER A 318 -23.12 13.15 3.75
C SER A 318 -24.53 12.67 4.06
N ASP A 319 -25.23 13.45 4.89
CA ASP A 319 -26.65 13.25 5.18
C ASP A 319 -27.55 13.72 4.01
N GLU A 320 -28.87 13.57 4.17
CA GLU A 320 -29.86 13.98 3.16
C GLU A 320 -29.88 15.52 2.91
N ASN A 321 -29.40 16.31 3.87
CA ASN A 321 -29.31 17.78 3.76
C ASN A 321 -27.99 18.23 3.12
N GLY A 322 -27.07 17.31 2.83
CA GLY A 322 -25.75 17.59 2.28
C GLY A 322 -24.73 18.06 3.32
N ASN A 323 -25.03 17.91 4.62
CA ASN A 323 -24.04 18.12 5.67
C ASN A 323 -23.01 17.00 5.63
N ILE A 324 -21.75 17.34 5.84
CA ILE A 324 -20.70 16.34 6.04
C ILE A 324 -20.79 15.87 7.49
N ILE A 325 -21.03 14.58 7.71
CA ILE A 325 -21.18 14.00 9.05
C ILE A 325 -19.91 13.29 9.53
N GLU A 326 -19.10 12.80 8.60
CA GLU A 326 -17.89 12.02 8.87
C GLU A 326 -16.91 12.17 7.71
N GLN A 327 -15.61 12.17 8.01
CA GLN A 327 -14.57 12.20 6.99
C GLN A 327 -13.30 11.46 7.39
N PHE A 328 -12.59 10.97 6.37
CA PHE A 328 -11.22 10.50 6.43
C PHE A 328 -10.39 11.20 5.38
N LEU A 329 -9.12 11.48 5.69
CA LEU A 329 -8.13 11.87 4.71
C LEU A 329 -7.11 10.75 4.60
N ILE A 330 -6.86 10.30 3.38
CA ILE A 330 -5.65 9.53 3.06
C ILE A 330 -4.65 10.51 2.45
N HIS A 331 -3.48 10.66 3.04
CA HIS A 331 -2.42 11.55 2.54
C HIS A 331 -1.05 10.92 2.79
N ASP A 332 -0.22 10.84 1.74
CA ASP A 332 1.13 10.28 1.80
C ASP A 332 1.24 8.91 2.52
N GLU A 333 0.30 7.99 2.21
CA GLU A 333 0.21 6.63 2.78
C GLU A 333 -0.21 6.57 4.27
N GLU A 334 -0.77 7.64 4.80
CA GLU A 334 -1.35 7.69 6.15
C GLU A 334 -2.86 7.96 6.09
N VAL A 335 -3.57 7.51 7.13
CA VAL A 335 -5.02 7.76 7.32
C VAL A 335 -5.18 8.71 8.49
N PHE A 336 -5.88 9.81 8.26
CA PHE A 336 -6.25 10.78 9.27
C PHE A 336 -7.75 10.69 9.55
N GLU A 337 -8.09 10.40 10.81
CA GLU A 337 -9.46 10.25 11.32
C GLU A 337 -10.06 11.58 11.79
N THR A 338 -9.20 12.53 12.18
CA THR A 338 -9.59 13.88 12.59
C THR A 338 -9.21 14.84 11.48
N VAL A 339 -10.19 15.19 10.66
CA VAL A 339 -10.03 16.07 9.49
C VAL A 339 -11.15 17.08 9.54
N TYR A 340 -10.84 18.34 9.27
CA TYR A 340 -11.81 19.43 9.19
C TYR A 340 -11.70 20.10 7.81
N LEU A 341 -12.83 20.55 7.29
CA LEU A 341 -12.96 21.04 5.93
C LEU A 341 -13.58 22.42 5.95
N TYR A 342 -12.90 23.39 5.37
CA TYR A 342 -13.30 24.80 5.39
C TYR A 342 -13.34 25.41 4.00
N LYS A 343 -14.20 26.41 3.81
CA LYS A 343 -14.35 27.18 2.56
C LYS A 343 -13.26 28.23 2.41
N ASP A 344 -12.67 28.65 3.52
CA ASP A 344 -11.71 29.74 3.62
C ASP A 344 -10.41 29.32 4.31
N GLU A 345 -9.33 30.06 4.03
CA GLU A 345 -8.00 29.81 4.58
C GLU A 345 -7.89 30.18 6.07
N GLU A 346 -8.81 31.01 6.58
CA GLU A 346 -8.87 31.40 7.99
C GLU A 346 -9.56 30.34 8.87
N LEU A 347 -10.07 29.27 8.26
CA LEU A 347 -10.72 28.12 8.91
C LEU A 347 -11.96 28.52 9.69
N THR A 348 -12.79 29.40 9.12
CA THR A 348 -13.97 29.97 9.79
C THR A 348 -15.30 29.39 9.33
N ASP A 349 -15.43 29.06 8.04
CA ASP A 349 -16.66 28.55 7.43
C ASP A 349 -16.50 27.07 7.02
N GLU A 350 -17.21 26.17 7.69
CA GLU A 350 -17.16 24.73 7.37
C GLU A 350 -17.78 24.38 6.01
N CYS A 351 -17.21 23.37 5.34
CA CYS A 351 -17.72 22.83 4.09
C CYS A 351 -18.98 21.98 4.27
N LEU A 352 -19.95 22.16 3.38
CA LEU A 352 -20.97 21.17 3.08
C LEU A 352 -20.49 20.26 1.94
N SER A 353 -21.15 19.12 1.75
CA SER A 353 -20.79 18.17 0.70
C SER A 353 -20.86 18.79 -0.70
N GLY A 354 -21.76 19.74 -0.92
CA GLY A 354 -21.91 20.44 -2.21
C GLY A 354 -20.81 21.46 -2.50
N ASP A 355 -20.05 21.90 -1.48
CA ASP A 355 -18.95 22.85 -1.67
C ASP A 355 -17.69 22.17 -2.23
N ILE A 356 -17.60 20.84 -2.10
CA ILE A 356 -16.45 20.04 -2.53
C ILE A 356 -16.69 19.53 -3.95
N THR A 357 -16.01 20.14 -4.91
CA THR A 357 -16.09 19.81 -6.34
C THR A 357 -14.69 19.77 -6.95
N LYS A 358 -14.57 19.29 -8.19
CA LYS A 358 -13.29 19.29 -8.90
C LYS A 358 -12.73 20.70 -9.16
N ASP A 359 -13.60 21.71 -9.22
CA ASP A 359 -13.25 23.07 -9.60
C ASP A 359 -13.28 24.06 -8.43
N SER A 360 -13.80 23.65 -7.27
CA SER A 360 -13.89 24.54 -6.10
C SER A 360 -12.56 24.68 -5.36
N THR A 361 -12.52 25.70 -4.51
CA THR A 361 -11.45 25.92 -3.53
C THR A 361 -11.98 25.59 -2.14
N PHE A 362 -11.25 24.78 -1.40
CA PHE A 362 -11.51 24.48 0.01
C PHE A 362 -10.20 24.13 0.72
N TYR A 363 -10.24 24.04 2.04
CA TYR A 363 -9.07 23.84 2.89
C TYR A 363 -9.27 22.60 3.75
N VAL A 364 -8.24 21.76 3.78
CA VAL A 364 -8.17 20.56 4.58
C VAL A 364 -7.25 20.85 5.75
N TYR A 365 -7.78 20.73 6.96
CA TYR A 365 -7.07 20.91 8.21
C TYR A 365 -7.07 19.60 8.99
N VAL A 366 -5.89 19.08 9.31
CA VAL A 366 -5.72 17.93 10.20
C VAL A 366 -5.16 18.40 11.53
N ASP A 367 -4.03 19.08 11.47
CA ASP A 367 -3.32 19.71 12.58
C ASP A 367 -2.46 20.89 12.06
N ASP A 368 -1.72 21.53 12.96
CA ASP A 368 -0.85 22.67 12.67
C ASP A 368 0.26 22.36 11.63
N ASP A 369 0.68 21.10 11.52
CA ASP A 369 1.75 20.67 10.61
C ASP A 369 1.19 20.22 9.25
N LEU A 370 -0.07 19.75 9.22
CA LEU A 370 -0.75 19.23 8.04
C LEU A 370 -2.04 20.00 7.74
N THR A 371 -1.86 21.17 7.14
CA THR A 371 -2.94 22.00 6.58
C THR A 371 -2.63 22.36 5.12
N PHE A 372 -3.62 22.23 4.23
CA PHE A 372 -3.46 22.59 2.83
C PHE A 372 -4.77 22.97 2.16
N GLY A 373 -4.67 23.86 1.16
CA GLY A 373 -5.76 24.15 0.25
C GLY A 373 -5.87 23.10 -0.85
N VAL A 374 -7.05 22.98 -1.43
CA VAL A 374 -7.29 22.29 -2.69
C VAL A 374 -7.92 23.30 -3.64
N GLU A 375 -7.28 23.55 -4.77
CA GLU A 375 -7.80 24.44 -5.82
C GLU A 375 -7.79 23.69 -7.15
N LYS A 376 -8.94 23.61 -7.82
CA LYS A 376 -9.09 22.91 -9.11
C LYS A 376 -8.54 21.48 -9.06
N GLY A 377 -8.80 20.79 -7.94
CA GLY A 377 -8.37 19.42 -7.67
C GLY A 377 -6.86 19.23 -7.46
N THR A 378 -6.10 20.31 -7.30
CA THR A 378 -4.66 20.27 -6.98
C THR A 378 -4.45 20.71 -5.54
N ILE A 379 -3.55 20.03 -4.82
CA ILE A 379 -3.13 20.46 -3.48
C ILE A 379 -2.29 21.72 -3.62
N VAL A 380 -2.65 22.72 -2.83
CA VAL A 380 -2.02 24.04 -2.79
C VAL A 380 -1.52 24.32 -1.37
N ARG A 381 -0.21 24.54 -1.24
CA ARG A 381 0.48 24.87 0.02
C ARG A 381 1.39 26.05 -0.18
N SER A 382 1.49 26.88 0.87
CA SER A 382 2.41 28.00 0.93
C SER A 382 3.79 27.52 1.36
N TYR A 383 4.81 27.88 0.58
CA TYR A 383 6.20 27.54 0.85
C TYR A 383 7.03 28.82 1.01
N LYS A 384 8.05 28.77 1.85
CA LYS A 384 8.94 29.92 2.08
C LYS A 384 9.87 30.16 0.90
N ILE A 385 10.15 31.44 0.68
CA ILE A 385 11.12 31.94 -0.29
C ILE A 385 12.28 32.53 0.50
N ASN A 386 13.34 31.74 0.63
CA ASN A 386 14.57 32.18 1.28
C ASN A 386 15.39 33.02 0.30
N ARG A 387 15.91 34.15 0.78
CA ARG A 387 16.70 35.09 -0.03
C ARG A 387 18.10 35.18 0.57
N THR A 388 19.11 34.87 -0.22
CA THR A 388 20.51 35.05 0.18
C THR A 388 20.87 36.50 -0.02
N GLU A 389 20.86 37.27 1.06
CA GLU A 389 21.33 38.65 1.03
C GLU A 389 22.85 38.73 1.14
N SER A 390 23.43 39.75 0.52
CA SER A 390 24.86 40.05 0.53
C SER A 390 25.04 41.55 0.72
N SER A 391 26.21 41.98 1.19
CA SER A 391 26.57 43.41 1.19
C SER A 391 26.55 44.02 -0.22
N GLN A 392 26.55 43.19 -1.27
CA GLN A 392 26.61 43.59 -2.66
C GLN A 392 25.24 43.77 -3.33
N TYR A 393 24.19 43.12 -2.83
CA TYR A 393 22.87 43.17 -3.47
C TYR A 393 21.74 42.81 -2.52
N THR A 394 20.55 43.30 -2.86
CA THR A 394 19.29 42.94 -2.21
C THR A 394 18.38 42.24 -3.21
N ILE A 395 17.58 41.28 -2.71
CA ILE A 395 16.57 40.57 -3.49
C ILE A 395 15.19 40.93 -2.92
N ILE A 396 14.30 41.38 -3.78
CA ILE A 396 12.88 41.55 -3.48
C ILE A 396 12.11 40.54 -4.32
N THR A 397 11.21 39.78 -3.70
CA THR A 397 10.29 38.90 -4.43
C THR A 397 8.87 39.41 -4.37
N LYS A 398 8.17 39.40 -5.51
CA LYS A 398 6.79 39.87 -5.63
C LYS A 398 5.87 38.84 -6.28
N ASN A 399 4.58 38.92 -5.96
CA ASN A 399 3.53 38.16 -6.66
C ASN A 399 3.09 38.88 -7.96
N GLU A 400 2.10 38.31 -8.66
CA GLU A 400 1.55 38.92 -9.88
C GLU A 400 0.84 40.26 -9.66
N SER A 401 0.29 40.52 -8.47
CA SER A 401 -0.30 41.84 -8.10
C SER A 401 0.76 42.90 -7.76
N GLY A 402 2.04 42.53 -7.67
CA GLY A 402 3.16 43.43 -7.39
C GLY A 402 3.44 43.68 -5.90
N GLU A 403 2.82 42.89 -5.02
CA GLU A 403 3.03 42.91 -3.57
C GLU A 403 4.29 42.13 -3.23
N GLU A 404 5.08 42.62 -2.27
CA GLU A 404 6.25 41.89 -1.78
C GLU A 404 5.83 40.67 -0.95
N ILE A 405 6.42 39.52 -1.27
CA ILE A 405 6.08 38.23 -0.67
C ILE A 405 7.33 37.49 -0.21
N THR A 406 7.26 36.85 0.96
CA THR A 406 8.29 35.91 1.47
C THR A 406 7.82 34.46 1.44
N THR A 407 6.57 34.23 1.02
CA THR A 407 5.93 32.93 0.84
C THR A 407 5.10 32.95 -0.44
N ALA A 408 5.03 31.82 -1.14
CA ALA A 408 4.15 31.65 -2.29
C ALA A 408 3.55 30.24 -2.31
N LYS A 409 2.35 30.10 -2.86
CA LYS A 409 1.72 28.80 -3.05
C LYS A 409 2.37 28.07 -4.24
N ASN A 410 2.51 26.74 -4.17
CA ASN A 410 3.00 25.97 -5.33
C ASN A 410 2.15 26.25 -6.58
N GLY A 411 2.80 26.36 -7.74
CA GLY A 411 2.16 26.75 -8.99
C GLY A 411 1.98 28.27 -9.19
N GLN A 412 2.10 29.08 -8.15
CA GLN A 412 2.07 30.55 -8.30
C GLN A 412 3.35 31.07 -8.94
N LYS A 413 3.21 32.13 -9.73
CA LYS A 413 4.34 32.82 -10.34
C LYS A 413 4.93 33.83 -9.36
N VAL A 414 6.24 33.75 -9.16
CA VAL A 414 7.01 34.64 -8.29
C VAL A 414 7.97 35.47 -9.16
N TYR A 415 8.00 36.78 -8.94
CA TYR A 415 8.88 37.72 -9.61
C TYR A 415 10.06 38.08 -8.71
N ILE A 416 11.26 38.06 -9.27
CA ILE A 416 12.51 38.38 -8.60
C ILE A 416 13.02 39.73 -9.11
N TYR A 417 13.28 40.65 -8.18
CA TYR A 417 13.87 41.94 -8.44
C TYR A 417 15.22 42.01 -7.72
N GLY A 418 16.29 42.09 -8.51
CA GLY A 418 17.65 42.24 -7.99
C GLY A 418 18.07 43.71 -8.03
N THR A 419 18.59 44.22 -6.91
CA THR A 419 19.18 45.57 -6.85
C THR A 419 20.59 45.49 -6.29
N LEU A 420 21.54 46.15 -6.95
CA LEU A 420 22.91 46.29 -6.45
C LEU A 420 22.98 47.34 -5.34
N ALA A 421 23.87 47.13 -4.37
CA ALA A 421 24.14 48.12 -3.33
C ALA A 421 24.70 49.42 -3.94
N SER A 422 24.40 50.57 -3.34
CA SER A 422 24.77 51.89 -3.89
C SER A 422 26.27 52.17 -3.89
N ASP A 423 27.02 51.49 -3.04
CA ASP A 423 28.47 51.59 -2.87
C ASP A 423 29.25 50.62 -3.77
N ILE A 424 28.55 49.77 -4.54
CA ILE A 424 29.17 48.93 -5.55
C ILE A 424 29.61 49.74 -6.77
N SER A 425 30.74 49.33 -7.36
CA SER A 425 31.22 49.90 -8.62
C SER A 425 30.15 49.84 -9.71
N SER A 426 29.98 50.94 -10.45
CA SER A 426 29.04 51.05 -11.57
C SER A 426 29.26 50.04 -12.70
N ASP A 427 30.45 49.44 -12.75
CA ASP A 427 30.80 48.43 -13.74
C ASP A 427 30.26 47.04 -13.40
N ILE A 428 29.87 46.79 -12.13
CA ILE A 428 29.29 45.53 -11.70
C ILE A 428 27.82 45.50 -12.11
N THR A 429 27.41 44.38 -12.71
CA THR A 429 26.03 44.15 -13.18
C THR A 429 25.48 42.84 -12.62
N ILE A 430 24.16 42.67 -12.63
CA ILE A 430 23.53 41.39 -12.28
C ILE A 430 23.45 40.55 -13.55
N ASP A 431 24.01 39.34 -13.52
CA ASP A 431 23.97 38.40 -14.64
C ASP A 431 22.62 37.66 -14.66
N SER A 432 22.34 36.92 -13.59
CA SER A 432 21.09 36.17 -13.40
C SER A 432 20.89 35.74 -11.94
N PRO A 433 19.65 35.50 -11.50
CA PRO A 433 19.36 34.82 -10.25
C PRO A 433 19.62 33.32 -10.36
N VAL A 434 19.99 32.71 -9.24
CA VAL A 434 19.99 31.25 -9.04
C VAL A 434 18.88 30.94 -8.05
N VAL A 435 17.92 30.12 -8.46
CA VAL A 435 16.84 29.63 -7.60
C VAL A 435 17.05 28.14 -7.41
N LEU A 436 17.19 27.72 -6.16
CA LEU A 436 17.38 26.33 -5.77
C LEU A 436 16.19 25.83 -4.96
N ASN A 437 15.67 24.67 -5.33
CA ASN A 437 14.82 23.84 -4.50
C ASN A 437 15.71 22.70 -3.98
N ASP A 438 16.09 22.78 -2.72
CA ASP A 438 17.19 22.00 -2.13
C ASP A 438 18.50 22.16 -2.93
N SER A 439 18.91 21.09 -3.62
CA SER A 439 20.10 21.06 -4.49
C SER A 439 19.77 21.18 -5.98
N SER A 440 18.49 21.21 -6.34
CA SER A 440 18.02 21.24 -7.73
C SER A 440 17.76 22.66 -8.20
N SER A 441 18.21 23.02 -9.40
CA SER A 441 17.93 24.32 -9.99
C SER A 441 16.48 24.41 -10.47
N VAL A 442 15.83 25.51 -10.13
CA VAL A 442 14.51 25.89 -10.65
C VAL A 442 14.73 26.72 -11.91
N TYR A 443 13.94 26.45 -12.95
CA TYR A 443 13.99 27.24 -14.18
C TYR A 443 13.51 28.67 -13.91
N VAL A 444 14.34 29.64 -14.28
CA VAL A 444 14.05 31.07 -14.16
C VAL A 444 13.96 31.70 -15.54
N LYS A 445 12.91 32.49 -15.75
CA LYS A 445 12.67 33.23 -16.99
C LYS A 445 13.01 34.71 -16.79
N LYS A 446 13.77 35.31 -17.71
CA LYS A 446 13.98 36.76 -17.74
C LYS A 446 12.71 37.46 -18.25
N GLU A 447 12.26 38.48 -17.53
CA GLU A 447 11.05 39.25 -17.85
C GLU A 447 11.39 40.59 -18.52
N THR A 448 10.36 41.32 -18.96
CA THR A 448 10.54 42.64 -19.59
C THR A 448 10.84 43.69 -18.51
N GLY A 449 12.09 44.15 -18.46
CA GLY A 449 12.58 45.10 -17.47
C GLY A 449 14.02 44.78 -17.06
N ASP A 450 14.76 45.79 -16.61
CA ASP A 450 16.12 45.57 -16.11
C ASP A 450 16.08 44.83 -14.77
N ASN A 451 16.83 43.74 -14.68
CA ASN A 451 16.97 42.91 -13.48
C ASN A 451 15.65 42.36 -12.90
N VAL A 452 14.72 41.98 -13.78
CA VAL A 452 13.48 41.30 -13.42
C VAL A 452 13.44 39.90 -14.00
N TRP A 453 13.14 38.93 -13.14
CA TRP A 453 12.97 37.52 -13.53
C TRP A 453 11.73 36.92 -12.89
N SER A 454 11.32 35.75 -13.36
CA SER A 454 10.22 35.01 -12.73
C SER A 454 10.47 33.50 -12.72
N PHE A 455 9.86 32.82 -11.76
CA PHE A 455 9.77 31.37 -11.69
C PHE A 455 8.40 30.95 -11.18
N THR A 456 8.03 29.69 -11.41
CA THR A 456 6.82 29.08 -10.83
C THR A 456 7.22 28.36 -9.56
N MET A 457 6.55 28.67 -8.45
CA MET A 457 6.86 28.09 -7.14
C MET A 457 6.70 26.55 -7.19
N PRO A 458 7.74 25.78 -6.83
CA PRO A 458 7.64 24.33 -6.78
C PRO A 458 6.87 23.87 -5.52
N THR A 459 6.79 22.56 -5.31
CA THR A 459 6.13 21.94 -4.15
C THR A 459 7.02 21.85 -2.90
N ASN A 460 7.97 22.77 -2.74
CA ASN A 460 8.94 22.84 -1.64
C ASN A 460 9.44 24.29 -1.46
N GLU A 461 10.13 24.57 -0.36
CA GLU A 461 10.84 25.84 -0.14
C GLU A 461 11.92 26.08 -1.20
N VAL A 462 12.22 27.35 -1.47
CA VAL A 462 13.29 27.73 -2.41
C VAL A 462 14.28 28.70 -1.78
N THR A 463 15.51 28.68 -2.25
CA THR A 463 16.55 29.67 -1.92
C THR A 463 16.97 30.42 -3.18
N ILE A 464 16.98 31.75 -3.10
CA ILE A 464 17.32 32.65 -4.21
C ILE A 464 18.62 33.38 -3.90
N SER A 465 19.56 33.37 -4.84
CA SER A 465 20.76 34.22 -4.83
C SER A 465 20.94 34.92 -6.18
N LEU A 466 21.80 35.93 -6.26
CA LEU A 466 22.16 36.61 -7.51
C LEU A 466 23.60 36.28 -7.91
N ASN A 467 23.80 35.95 -9.18
CA ASN A 467 25.11 35.95 -9.82
C ASN A 467 25.43 37.35 -10.29
N LEU A 468 26.54 37.91 -9.80
CA LEU A 468 27.05 39.19 -10.23
C LEU A 468 28.12 39.01 -11.32
N ASN A 469 28.16 39.94 -12.25
CA ASN A 469 29.21 40.10 -13.23
C ASN A 469 30.04 41.33 -12.84
N ASP A 470 31.21 41.09 -12.24
CA ASP A 470 32.20 42.12 -11.93
C ASP A 470 33.33 42.06 -12.98
N PRO A 471 33.38 43.00 -13.95
CA PRO A 471 34.37 42.98 -15.03
C PRO A 471 35.80 43.17 -14.53
N ASN A 472 36.00 43.58 -13.29
CA ASN A 472 37.31 43.81 -12.69
C ASN A 472 37.72 42.73 -11.67
N LYS A 473 36.89 41.69 -11.44
CA LYS A 473 37.09 40.65 -10.41
C LYS A 473 38.51 40.07 -10.39
N PHE A 474 39.05 39.78 -11.56
CA PHE A 474 40.41 39.23 -11.75
C PHE A 474 41.32 40.17 -12.53
N LYS A 475 41.01 41.46 -12.58
CA LYS A 475 41.84 42.42 -13.32
C LYS A 475 43.26 42.45 -12.77
N GLY A 476 44.24 42.30 -13.66
CA GLY A 476 45.67 42.27 -13.31
C GLY A 476 46.20 40.88 -12.91
N TYR A 477 45.36 39.86 -12.84
CA TYR A 477 45.82 38.49 -12.59
C TYR A 477 46.57 37.99 -13.83
N GLU A 478 47.70 37.32 -13.62
CA GLU A 478 48.60 36.94 -14.72
C GLU A 478 47.97 35.96 -15.72
N ALA A 479 47.08 35.10 -15.24
CA ALA A 479 46.31 34.15 -16.04
C ALA A 479 45.22 34.80 -16.92
N VAL A 480 44.86 36.07 -16.71
CA VAL A 480 43.83 36.74 -17.54
C VAL A 480 44.39 37.08 -18.92
N GLY A 481 43.70 36.69 -19.98
CA GLY A 481 44.05 36.98 -21.37
C GLY A 481 43.57 35.92 -22.35
N LYS A 482 43.99 36.08 -23.62
CA LYS A 482 43.69 35.17 -24.72
C LYS A 482 44.80 34.13 -24.89
N TYR A 483 44.38 32.91 -25.21
CA TYR A 483 45.26 31.77 -25.38
C TYR A 483 44.93 31.00 -26.65
N ILE A 484 45.97 30.50 -27.30
CA ILE A 484 45.85 29.59 -28.45
C ILE A 484 46.46 28.26 -28.07
N GLY A 485 45.70 27.20 -28.26
CA GLY A 485 46.08 25.88 -27.82
C GLY A 485 45.83 24.76 -28.80
N VAL A 486 46.34 23.61 -28.38
CA VAL A 486 46.24 22.31 -29.04
C VAL A 486 45.75 21.29 -28.04
N ASN A 487 45.19 20.20 -28.56
CA ASN A 487 45.07 18.99 -27.78
C ASN A 487 46.23 18.08 -28.17
N ILE A 488 46.82 17.44 -27.19
CA ILE A 488 47.80 16.39 -27.43
C ILE A 488 47.20 15.05 -26.98
N TRP A 489 47.43 14.00 -27.77
CA TRP A 489 47.02 12.63 -27.46
C TRP A 489 48.04 11.61 -28.00
N GLY A 490 48.14 10.43 -27.38
CA GLY A 490 48.94 9.29 -27.86
C GLY A 490 50.42 9.27 -27.46
N SER A 491 51.24 8.49 -28.17
CA SER A 491 52.66 8.24 -27.83
C SER A 491 53.63 8.70 -28.93
N GLY A 492 54.92 8.81 -28.58
CA GLY A 492 56.03 9.17 -29.48
C GLY A 492 56.17 10.67 -29.74
N ASP A 493 57.29 11.07 -30.34
CA ASP A 493 57.54 12.48 -30.68
C ASP A 493 56.59 12.98 -31.78
N LYS A 494 56.10 14.22 -31.62
CA LYS A 494 55.20 14.85 -32.57
C LYS A 494 55.57 16.31 -32.78
N THR A 495 55.47 16.77 -34.02
CA THR A 495 55.46 18.18 -34.35
C THR A 495 54.07 18.56 -34.83
N LEU A 496 53.39 19.44 -34.09
CA LEU A 496 52.10 20.01 -34.49
C LEU A 496 52.34 21.34 -35.19
N LYS A 497 51.69 21.58 -36.34
CA LYS A 497 51.81 22.81 -37.16
C LYS A 497 50.46 23.52 -37.26
N ASN A 498 50.41 24.76 -37.76
CA ASN A 498 49.19 25.60 -37.86
C ASN A 498 47.88 24.86 -38.24
N GLY A 499 47.93 23.89 -39.17
CA GLY A 499 46.74 23.12 -39.58
C GLY A 499 46.28 22.02 -38.60
N ASP A 500 47.18 21.57 -37.71
CA ASP A 500 46.88 20.63 -36.61
C ASP A 500 46.27 21.36 -35.41
N TYR A 501 46.41 22.70 -35.36
CA TYR A 501 45.62 23.54 -34.47
C TYR A 501 44.21 23.61 -35.04
N GLY A 502 43.35 22.64 -34.69
CA GLY A 502 41.90 22.85 -34.67
C GLY A 502 41.57 23.93 -33.65
N THR A 503 41.92 25.19 -33.99
CA THR A 503 42.43 26.23 -33.10
C THR A 503 41.58 26.36 -31.84
N LYS A 504 42.03 25.76 -30.74
CA LYS A 504 41.32 25.91 -29.49
C LYS A 504 41.63 27.30 -28.97
N LYS A 505 40.63 28.18 -29.06
CA LYS A 505 40.71 29.53 -28.52
C LYS A 505 40.23 29.48 -27.09
N PHE A 506 41.10 29.84 -26.17
CA PHE A 506 40.72 30.01 -24.78
C PHE A 506 40.85 31.46 -24.37
N GLU A 507 39.98 31.91 -23.47
CA GLU A 507 40.05 33.25 -22.93
C GLU A 507 39.66 33.23 -21.47
N ILE A 508 40.56 33.67 -20.60
CA ILE A 508 40.27 33.92 -19.19
C ILE A 508 40.00 35.42 -19.11
N THR A 509 38.74 35.80 -18.89
CA THR A 509 38.33 37.20 -18.82
C THR A 509 38.54 37.75 -17.40
N SER A 510 38.81 39.05 -17.29
CA SER A 510 38.85 39.73 -15.98
C SER A 510 37.52 39.68 -15.24
N ALA A 511 36.42 39.44 -15.96
CA ALA A 511 35.06 39.29 -15.44
C ALA A 511 34.81 37.95 -14.70
N GLY A 512 35.80 37.05 -14.67
CA GLY A 512 35.64 35.74 -14.07
C GLY A 512 34.84 34.75 -14.93
N LYS A 513 34.90 34.92 -16.26
CA LYS A 513 34.43 33.93 -17.23
C LYS A 513 35.61 33.30 -17.96
N PHE A 514 35.49 32.01 -18.26
CA PHE A 514 36.43 31.25 -19.09
C PHE A 514 35.75 30.83 -20.39
N ASN A 515 36.22 31.35 -21.52
CA ASN A 515 35.84 30.86 -22.84
C ASN A 515 36.64 29.60 -23.14
N ASN A 516 36.00 28.45 -23.05
CA ASN A 516 36.57 27.16 -23.37
C ASN A 516 36.19 26.77 -24.80
N ASN A 517 36.89 27.35 -25.77
CA ASN A 517 36.69 27.07 -27.20
C ASN A 517 35.22 27.25 -27.66
N GLY A 518 34.62 28.39 -27.32
CA GLY A 518 33.26 28.79 -27.68
C GLY A 518 32.22 28.54 -26.59
N ALA A 519 32.52 27.71 -25.59
CA ALA A 519 31.67 27.51 -24.42
C ALA A 519 32.08 28.48 -23.29
N MET A 520 31.16 29.32 -22.84
CA MET A 520 31.42 30.25 -21.73
C MET A 520 31.13 29.58 -20.38
N GLU A 521 32.13 29.56 -19.50
CA GLU A 521 32.08 28.95 -18.17
C GLU A 521 32.30 30.01 -17.07
N ASN A 522 31.70 29.84 -15.90
CA ASN A 522 31.99 30.68 -14.73
C ASN A 522 33.26 30.17 -14.02
N ILE A 523 34.15 31.09 -13.66
CA ILE A 523 35.33 30.79 -12.84
C ILE A 523 34.93 30.90 -11.37
N SER A 524 34.91 29.76 -10.66
CA SER A 524 34.65 29.70 -9.22
C SER A 524 35.89 30.08 -8.40
N PHE A 525 37.09 29.85 -8.94
CA PHE A 525 38.35 30.15 -8.28
C PHE A 525 39.47 30.44 -9.28
N LEU A 526 40.32 31.42 -8.98
CA LEU A 526 41.55 31.72 -9.73
C LEU A 526 42.62 32.25 -8.78
N ASP A 527 43.80 31.63 -8.77
CA ASP A 527 44.95 32.09 -7.99
C ASP A 527 45.47 33.45 -8.48
N ASN A 528 45.80 34.35 -7.54
CA ASN A 528 46.48 35.61 -7.84
C ASN A 528 48.00 35.47 -7.74
N SER A 529 48.59 34.74 -8.67
CA SER A 529 50.02 34.44 -8.71
C SER A 529 50.49 34.25 -10.16
N SER A 530 51.80 34.19 -10.38
CA SER A 530 52.38 33.89 -11.69
C SER A 530 52.22 32.43 -12.12
N TYR A 531 52.01 31.55 -11.15
CA TYR A 531 51.78 30.11 -11.34
C TYR A 531 50.69 29.65 -10.38
N GLY A 532 49.75 28.84 -10.85
CA GLY A 532 48.65 28.42 -10.00
C GLY A 532 47.58 27.63 -10.72
N LYS A 533 46.37 27.70 -10.20
CA LYS A 533 45.20 26.98 -10.68
C LYS A 533 44.02 27.90 -10.91
N MET A 534 43.22 27.53 -11.90
CA MET A 534 41.89 28.06 -12.16
C MET A 534 40.88 26.90 -12.05
N ILE A 535 39.73 27.17 -11.42
CA ILE A 535 38.60 26.25 -11.38
C ILE A 535 37.43 26.89 -12.15
N ALA A 536 37.06 26.27 -13.25
CA ALA A 536 35.82 26.53 -13.98
C ALA A 536 34.95 25.26 -13.92
N ASN A 537 34.52 24.68 -15.06
CA ASN A 537 33.92 23.34 -15.04
C ASN A 537 34.92 22.24 -14.62
N LYS A 538 36.22 22.52 -14.74
CA LYS A 538 37.32 21.66 -14.28
C LYS A 538 38.54 22.48 -13.89
N GLU A 539 39.52 21.82 -13.29
CA GLU A 539 40.81 22.43 -12.92
C GLU A 539 41.70 22.64 -14.16
N TRP A 540 42.29 23.83 -14.24
CA TRP A 540 43.35 24.20 -15.17
C TRP A 540 44.57 24.67 -14.38
N SER A 541 45.74 24.15 -14.68
CA SER A 541 47.01 24.68 -14.20
C SER A 541 47.47 25.80 -15.13
N PHE A 542 48.12 26.83 -14.58
CA PHE A 542 48.68 27.91 -15.37
C PHE A 542 50.05 28.35 -14.86
N GLY A 543 50.84 28.97 -15.74
CA GLY A 543 52.16 29.49 -15.43
C GLY A 543 52.85 30.13 -16.62
N ASP A 544 53.48 31.30 -16.42
CA ASP A 544 54.28 32.05 -17.41
C ASP A 544 53.65 32.05 -18.82
N GLY A 545 52.40 32.50 -18.88
CA GLY A 545 51.66 32.58 -20.13
C GLY A 545 51.21 31.24 -20.71
N VAL A 546 51.11 30.17 -19.94
CA VAL A 546 50.61 28.86 -20.41
C VAL A 546 49.50 28.35 -19.51
N ILE A 547 48.51 27.66 -20.09
CA ILE A 547 47.47 26.92 -19.38
C ILE A 547 47.44 25.46 -19.83
N ALA A 548 47.14 24.56 -18.91
CA ALA A 548 47.04 23.13 -19.15
C ALA A 548 45.90 22.49 -18.34
N SER A 549 45.18 21.56 -18.94
CA SER A 549 44.15 20.76 -18.27
C SER A 549 44.00 19.42 -18.97
N PRO A 550 43.65 18.33 -18.27
CA PRO A 550 43.40 17.08 -18.93
C PRO A 550 42.16 17.16 -19.83
N SER A 551 42.19 16.45 -20.95
CA SER A 551 41.06 16.37 -21.86
C SER A 551 40.02 15.33 -21.46
N SER A 552 40.43 14.36 -20.65
CA SER A 552 39.59 13.32 -20.07
C SER A 552 40.00 13.07 -18.61
N SER A 553 39.59 11.95 -18.00
CA SER A 553 40.12 11.52 -16.69
C SER A 553 41.62 11.18 -16.75
N ASN A 554 42.19 11.01 -17.94
CA ASN A 554 43.62 10.76 -18.15
C ASN A 554 44.35 12.09 -18.45
N LYS A 555 45.43 12.38 -17.70
CA LYS A 555 46.32 13.53 -17.96
C LYS A 555 47.27 13.33 -19.14
N GLY A 556 47.39 12.12 -19.67
CA GLY A 556 48.12 11.83 -20.92
C GLY A 556 47.51 12.49 -22.14
N ASP A 557 46.19 12.67 -22.16
CA ASP A 557 45.52 13.49 -23.15
C ASP A 557 45.23 14.86 -22.55
N SER A 558 45.80 15.92 -23.12
CA SER A 558 45.79 17.25 -22.49
C SER A 558 45.37 18.35 -23.46
N TYR A 559 44.61 19.31 -22.94
CA TYR A 559 44.43 20.64 -23.51
C TYR A 559 45.58 21.52 -23.02
N LEU A 560 46.37 22.07 -23.95
CA LEU A 560 47.50 22.94 -23.64
C LEU A 560 47.38 24.21 -24.49
N ALA A 561 47.58 25.38 -23.91
CA ALA A 561 47.51 26.64 -24.65
C ALA A 561 48.50 27.67 -24.10
N PHE A 562 49.07 28.48 -24.99
CA PHE A 562 49.94 29.59 -24.62
C PHE A 562 49.26 30.93 -24.89
N LYS A 563 49.64 31.94 -24.12
CA LYS A 563 49.06 33.27 -24.10
C LYS A 563 49.56 34.04 -25.31
N VAL A 564 48.63 34.76 -25.95
CA VAL A 564 48.89 35.60 -27.11
C VAL A 564 48.43 37.02 -26.83
N ASP A 565 48.97 37.96 -27.59
CA ASP A 565 48.55 39.35 -27.55
C ASP A 565 47.12 39.49 -28.12
N ASP A 566 46.44 40.57 -27.77
CA ASP A 566 45.02 40.74 -28.07
C ASP A 566 44.69 40.81 -29.56
N ASP A 567 45.65 41.29 -30.36
CA ASP A 567 45.64 41.47 -31.81
C ASP A 567 46.35 40.34 -32.56
N PHE A 568 46.73 39.25 -31.88
CA PHE A 568 47.41 38.13 -32.49
C PHE A 568 46.56 37.45 -33.56
N ASP A 569 47.06 37.45 -34.79
CA ASP A 569 46.47 36.74 -35.92
C ASP A 569 47.30 35.51 -36.29
N LEU A 570 46.71 34.32 -36.09
CA LEU A 570 47.34 33.05 -36.43
C LEU A 570 47.68 32.94 -37.92
N SER A 571 46.96 33.65 -38.81
CA SER A 571 47.22 33.62 -40.25
C SER A 571 48.52 34.32 -40.66
N SER A 572 49.02 35.22 -39.81
CA SER A 572 50.25 35.98 -40.05
C SER A 572 51.50 35.39 -39.37
N HIS A 573 51.35 34.32 -38.58
CA HIS A 573 52.42 33.71 -37.79
C HIS A 573 52.55 32.21 -38.05
N THR A 574 53.77 31.68 -37.97
CA THR A 574 54.03 30.23 -37.98
C THR A 574 54.10 29.71 -36.55
N VAL A 575 53.14 28.90 -36.13
CA VAL A 575 53.04 28.32 -34.79
C VAL A 575 53.26 26.82 -34.86
N THR A 576 54.24 26.33 -34.09
CA THR A 576 54.53 24.90 -33.97
C THR A 576 54.61 24.49 -32.51
N ALA A 577 54.19 23.27 -32.21
CA ALA A 577 54.41 22.65 -30.90
C ALA A 577 55.23 21.38 -31.09
N GLN A 578 56.40 21.31 -30.45
CA GLN A 578 57.18 20.09 -30.35
C GLN A 578 56.72 19.34 -29.11
N VAL A 579 56.29 18.11 -29.28
CA VAL A 579 55.77 17.25 -28.21
C VAL A 579 56.66 16.04 -28.12
N HIS A 580 57.23 15.80 -26.94
CA HIS A 580 57.97 14.59 -26.61
C HIS A 580 57.19 13.81 -25.56
N TYR A 581 56.63 12.68 -25.95
CA TYR A 581 56.02 11.72 -25.03
C TYR A 581 57.08 10.77 -24.49
N ILE A 582 57.50 11.02 -23.25
CA ILE A 582 58.57 10.30 -22.56
C ILE A 582 58.05 8.97 -22.00
N GLY A 583 56.81 8.98 -21.49
CA GLY A 583 56.07 7.80 -21.08
C GLY A 583 54.58 8.01 -21.27
N TYR A 584 53.90 7.11 -21.99
CA TYR A 584 52.45 7.18 -22.18
C TYR A 584 51.77 6.02 -21.46
N SER A 585 50.80 6.34 -20.61
CA SER A 585 49.95 5.34 -19.98
C SER A 585 48.49 5.75 -20.10
N TYR A 586 47.67 4.82 -20.62
CA TYR A 586 46.22 5.02 -20.71
C TYR A 586 45.54 4.99 -19.33
N TYR A 587 46.18 4.33 -18.34
CA TYR A 587 45.63 4.08 -17.01
C TYR A 587 46.54 4.58 -15.87
N GLY A 588 47.55 5.40 -16.16
CA GLY A 588 48.58 5.77 -15.17
C GLY A 588 49.30 7.08 -15.49
N ASN A 589 50.42 7.31 -14.81
CA ASN A 589 51.22 8.54 -14.95
C ASN A 589 51.81 8.62 -16.35
N SER A 590 51.20 9.44 -17.21
CA SER A 590 51.85 9.86 -18.44
C SER A 590 52.89 10.94 -18.12
N THR A 591 53.93 11.02 -18.94
CA THR A 591 55.01 12.00 -18.83
C THR A 591 55.32 12.54 -20.21
N PHE A 592 55.24 13.86 -20.37
CA PHE A 592 55.53 14.52 -21.63
C PHE A 592 56.12 15.91 -21.42
N ALA A 593 56.82 16.40 -22.44
CA ALA A 593 57.26 17.77 -22.57
C ALA A 593 56.69 18.38 -23.85
N VAL A 594 56.27 19.64 -23.78
CA VAL A 594 55.79 20.41 -24.93
C VAL A 594 56.52 21.74 -24.99
N GLU A 595 57.07 22.07 -26.15
CA GLU A 595 57.69 23.33 -26.50
C GLU A 595 56.84 24.04 -27.57
N PHE A 596 56.25 25.18 -27.22
CA PHE A 596 55.54 26.04 -28.17
C PHE A 596 56.51 27.04 -28.81
N ILE A 597 56.43 27.16 -30.13
CA ILE A 597 57.33 27.96 -30.95
C ILE A 597 56.49 28.83 -31.88
N VAL A 598 56.75 30.13 -31.89
CA VAL A 598 56.14 31.12 -32.80
C VAL A 598 57.25 31.76 -33.63
N ASP A 599 57.11 31.69 -34.95
CA ASP A 599 58.08 32.20 -35.94
C ASP A 599 59.52 31.75 -35.68
N GLY A 600 59.66 30.47 -35.30
CA GLY A 600 60.95 29.84 -35.01
C GLY A 600 61.54 30.15 -33.63
N THR A 601 60.88 31.00 -32.83
CA THR A 601 61.32 31.40 -31.48
C THR A 601 60.51 30.68 -30.41
N PHE A 602 61.17 30.20 -29.35
CA PHE A 602 60.49 29.64 -28.17
C PHE A 602 59.52 30.66 -27.57
N LYS A 603 58.28 30.23 -27.34
CA LYS A 603 57.24 31.06 -26.75
C LYS A 603 56.86 30.60 -25.35
N ALA A 604 56.77 29.29 -25.13
CA ALA A 604 56.19 28.72 -23.93
C ALA A 604 56.50 27.22 -23.81
N GLY A 605 56.52 26.68 -22.59
CA GLY A 605 56.74 25.26 -22.35
C GLY A 605 55.80 24.67 -21.30
N VAL A 606 55.48 23.39 -21.46
CA VAL A 606 54.79 22.57 -20.46
C VAL A 606 55.58 21.30 -20.24
N PHE A 607 55.79 20.94 -18.98
CA PHE A 607 56.24 19.62 -18.60
C PHE A 607 55.18 18.97 -17.73
N MET A 608 54.87 17.69 -17.97
CA MET A 608 53.93 16.93 -17.16
C MET A 608 54.60 15.64 -16.73
N THR A 609 54.62 15.39 -15.43
CA THR A 609 55.10 14.12 -14.85
C THR A 609 54.37 13.90 -13.53
N ASN A 610 54.22 12.66 -13.09
CA ASN A 610 53.57 12.31 -11.81
C ASN A 610 52.22 13.03 -11.60
N ASN A 611 51.39 13.09 -12.66
CA ASN A 611 50.09 13.77 -12.67
C ASN A 611 50.13 15.27 -12.32
N THR A 612 51.26 15.94 -12.48
CA THR A 612 51.43 17.37 -12.19
C THR A 612 51.84 18.11 -13.46
N TYR A 613 51.12 19.19 -13.78
CA TYR A 613 51.52 20.10 -14.85
C TYR A 613 52.45 21.17 -14.29
N TYR A 614 53.62 21.30 -14.89
CA TYR A 614 54.55 22.39 -14.73
C TYR A 614 54.37 23.30 -15.95
N CYS A 615 53.49 24.30 -15.82
CA CYS A 615 53.19 25.27 -16.87
C CYS A 615 54.20 26.42 -16.82
N GLY A 616 54.69 26.87 -17.98
CA GLY A 616 55.68 27.95 -18.01
C GLY A 616 57.10 27.48 -17.73
N VAL A 617 57.43 26.25 -18.14
CA VAL A 617 58.81 25.75 -18.10
C VAL A 617 59.58 26.29 -19.29
N THR A 618 60.88 26.49 -19.11
CA THR A 618 61.84 26.64 -20.21
C THR A 618 62.70 25.40 -20.30
N PHE A 619 63.37 25.22 -21.44
CA PHE A 619 64.23 24.07 -21.69
C PHE A 619 65.63 24.54 -22.01
N THR A 620 66.63 23.95 -21.36
CA THR A 620 68.03 24.05 -21.77
C THR A 620 68.45 22.74 -22.43
N TYR A 621 69.29 22.81 -23.46
CA TYR A 621 69.54 21.67 -24.34
C TYR A 621 70.99 21.21 -24.28
N GLU A 622 71.19 19.90 -24.23
CA GLU A 622 72.47 19.24 -24.36
C GLU A 622 72.43 18.32 -25.59
N ASN A 623 73.22 18.66 -26.62
CA ASN A 623 73.32 17.93 -27.89
C ASN A 623 72.02 17.88 -28.74
N THR A 624 71.00 18.64 -28.37
CA THR A 624 69.79 18.92 -29.18
C THR A 624 69.52 20.43 -29.20
N THR A 625 68.51 20.87 -29.94
CA THR A 625 68.04 22.27 -29.99
C THR A 625 66.55 22.43 -29.70
N ARG A 626 65.87 21.31 -29.46
CA ARG A 626 64.42 21.19 -29.30
C ARG A 626 64.11 20.03 -28.36
N VAL A 627 62.92 20.09 -27.77
CA VAL A 627 62.33 18.98 -27.02
C VAL A 627 62.09 17.79 -27.96
N GLY A 628 62.63 16.61 -27.61
CA GLY A 628 62.51 15.38 -28.41
C GLY A 628 63.32 14.21 -27.83
N SER A 629 63.11 13.02 -28.36
CA SER A 629 63.71 11.76 -27.90
C SER A 629 65.18 11.56 -28.32
N THR A 630 65.70 12.38 -29.23
CA THR A 630 67.02 12.22 -29.86
C THR A 630 68.17 12.93 -29.14
N GLY A 631 67.92 13.59 -28.00
CA GLY A 631 68.94 14.28 -27.22
C GLY A 631 68.56 14.44 -25.75
N THR A 632 69.36 15.24 -25.03
CA THR A 632 69.16 15.52 -23.61
C THR A 632 68.72 16.97 -23.43
N TYR A 633 67.76 17.20 -22.56
CA TYR A 633 67.32 18.54 -22.20
C TYR A 633 66.91 18.61 -20.74
N HIS A 634 67.07 19.80 -20.16
CA HIS A 634 66.75 20.07 -18.77
C HIS A 634 65.50 20.94 -18.67
N VAL A 635 64.58 20.55 -17.80
CA VAL A 635 63.34 21.26 -17.53
C VAL A 635 63.61 22.30 -16.46
N VAL A 636 63.51 23.58 -16.83
CA VAL A 636 63.69 24.71 -15.93
C VAL A 636 62.33 25.29 -15.57
N TYR A 637 61.97 25.23 -14.30
CA TYR A 637 60.72 25.78 -13.77
C TYR A 637 61.03 26.84 -12.73
N GLN A 638 60.42 28.02 -12.86
CA GLN A 638 60.65 29.15 -11.94
C GLN A 638 62.14 29.50 -11.76
N GLY A 639 62.91 29.39 -12.83
CA GLY A 639 64.36 29.70 -12.85
C GLY A 639 65.27 28.60 -12.28
N GLN A 640 64.72 27.46 -11.85
CA GLN A 640 65.49 26.32 -11.35
C GLN A 640 65.34 25.11 -12.26
N THR A 641 66.44 24.43 -12.57
CA THR A 641 66.38 23.13 -13.23
C THR A 641 65.80 22.11 -12.25
N ILE A 642 64.68 21.48 -12.63
CA ILE A 642 63.95 20.54 -11.76
C ILE A 642 64.04 19.09 -12.25
N PHE A 643 64.23 18.87 -13.56
CA PHE A 643 64.33 17.54 -14.15
C PHE A 643 65.31 17.52 -15.31
N ASP A 644 65.98 16.38 -15.48
CA ASP A 644 66.77 16.03 -16.67
C ASP A 644 66.01 14.99 -17.48
N VAL A 645 65.94 15.20 -18.79
CA VAL A 645 65.29 14.27 -19.73
C VAL A 645 66.30 13.80 -20.76
N THR A 646 66.50 12.49 -20.83
CA THR A 646 67.36 11.85 -21.85
C THR A 646 66.59 10.71 -22.51
N GLY A 647 66.22 10.89 -23.78
CA GLY A 647 65.35 9.95 -24.49
C GLY A 647 64.05 9.71 -23.71
N SER A 648 63.75 8.45 -23.38
CA SER A 648 62.54 8.07 -22.62
C SER A 648 62.70 8.12 -21.09
N THR A 649 63.78 8.72 -20.56
CA THR A 649 64.08 8.72 -19.12
C THR A 649 63.97 10.13 -18.55
N VAL A 650 63.28 10.25 -17.40
CA VAL A 650 63.24 11.47 -16.58
C VAL A 650 63.89 11.20 -15.24
N THR A 651 64.83 12.04 -14.84
CA THR A 651 65.43 12.06 -13.51
C THR A 651 65.25 13.43 -12.87
N ALA A 652 65.11 13.48 -11.54
CA ALA A 652 65.20 14.75 -10.83
C ALA A 652 66.61 15.33 -10.99
N HIS A 653 66.72 16.64 -11.17
CA HIS A 653 68.01 17.32 -11.23
C HIS A 653 68.64 17.38 -9.83
N GLU A 654 69.94 17.14 -9.71
CA GLU A 654 70.69 17.16 -8.44
C GLU A 654 71.09 18.56 -7.98
#